data_AF-A0A7Y3H2A2-F1
#
_entry.id   AF-A0A7Y3H2A2-F1
#
_cell.length_a   1.000
_cell.length_b   1.000
_cell.length_c   1.000
_cell.angle_alpha   90.00
_cell.angle_beta   90.00
_cell.angle_gamma   90.00
#
_symmetry.space_group_name_H-M   'P 1'
#
loop_
_entity.id
_entity.type
_entity.pdbx_description
1 polymer ?
#
loop_
_entity_poly.entity_id
_entity_poly.type
_entity_poly.pdbx_seq_one_letter_code
_entity_poly.pdbx_strand_id
1 'polypeptide(L)'
;MKLNKAFLMLILLIPAFAFSQSQKLKVGDQYLKANTDKLGLSQSDLTDLVISDIYTTKHNGVTHIYYQQSRKGINVYNAILNLNITKEDKMIFHNNTFIQDLDQKINTSKNVVNPDEAVVSLAQFLGIMDSEELNVLKSNNGSVTFAQTSYSNDEIHVTPMYFAINDSDVRLVWDVLLDQKGTADVWSSRIDAVTGQVIGHENRTIYCTHVEGGYHNHSKECRTEHDVKTPKSTSASSAMMGNSYRVYPIPSESPIHGNHELVTDPHYPTASPFGWHDIDGVEGNEYSITRGNNVHAYQDENDDFASENDEPTGGSIGGGPELMFDYQHTIEGEPEESLDADIVNLFYANNMIHDITYLAGFDEVSGNYQLNNFGKGGRGDDYVIAHGLDGAGTNNANFTLSSDGNNGNMNMFRWGLPQSKLFSISEPAELSGSYNFGAVGAGWVLDANYVNVDVTAELAQAFDDHPQFSENVCDEVINGEEIDGKIAMIYRGLCEFGDKALNAQNAGAVAVIICNVPGAGNDPSSDGNEPMGMGGGAFGPQVTIPVLSLGFGDCNKIVATLEGGTPVVGRIFPESTGGPSQVSASFDNGIIFHEFGHGISGRLIGGPNQVCLGTDEQMGEGWSDFFSLALTVEPDDLGSDVRGIGNFVQGNSTVGPGIRRFPYSTDMSINPQTFKDIKATTAPHPLGEVWAGMLWDIYWLYVDIYGYDTDWSNTESGNFRAVQLVLDGMKMQGCNPGFINGRDGILAAESVNTNGENKCLLWDVFARRGLGYFADGGSVNNRNDGSENFDPLPECQKTLKIYKESVQIVKKDEEVEVQLIVANHKDEMVNAVVSDFIPDGMSYVDGSANMAESIQGGDIFFNLDNFASGAWDTITYRLMYDNTVNSTVIFNNTVDSPDEIGQWERELIEDQTNIFRINSSGIFPTYSGENSWFVQELDEDTQSSIRFNNIDVAGELPVVRFWHRINTEFTRNGGFVEISTDGILWNDAKELFIRNGYECPIQFTTFAIPKLQGFTGRSDENDYVDSYIDLSSFKGQTISLRFRFGSNSGTDNVDNDETFPPDGGWFLDDIDLIDLVKYDTQACITTSDDEACTPNVRLILDPQLSSGNNDNNIEGVSFNIYPNPASDYIALDVFSENVFNANISIWTMEGRQVLNETHNINKRQNLISLNTSSLAPGVYAIQLLSENGLISKKIIIQ
;
A
#
# COMPACT_ATOMS: atom_id res chain seq x y z
N MET A 1 -34.69 -59.30 -18.12
CA MET A 1 -34.93 -58.80 -16.73
C MET A 1 -33.61 -58.38 -16.07
N LYS A 2 -32.85 -57.45 -16.70
CA LYS A 2 -31.62 -56.82 -16.17
C LYS A 2 -31.43 -55.37 -16.67
N LEU A 3 -32.43 -54.78 -17.33
CA LEU A 3 -32.37 -53.40 -17.86
C LEU A 3 -33.10 -52.36 -16.97
N ASN A 4 -33.80 -52.78 -15.91
CA ASN A 4 -34.62 -51.88 -15.07
C ASN A 4 -33.94 -51.41 -13.76
N LYS A 5 -32.67 -51.73 -13.52
CA LYS A 5 -31.95 -51.29 -12.31
C LYS A 5 -31.02 -50.09 -12.53
N ALA A 6 -30.45 -49.92 -13.74
CA ALA A 6 -29.60 -48.77 -14.06
C ALA A 6 -30.43 -47.48 -14.26
N PHE A 7 -31.60 -47.58 -14.91
CA PHE A 7 -32.48 -46.43 -15.14
C PHE A 7 -33.19 -45.93 -13.85
N LEU A 8 -33.35 -46.79 -12.85
CA LEU A 8 -33.92 -46.39 -11.55
C LEU A 8 -32.88 -45.73 -10.61
N MET A 9 -31.58 -46.00 -10.80
CA MET A 9 -30.52 -45.32 -10.03
C MET A 9 -30.28 -43.89 -10.54
N LEU A 10 -30.41 -43.63 -11.85
CA LEU A 10 -30.29 -42.28 -12.40
C LEU A 10 -31.42 -41.33 -11.94
N ILE A 11 -32.64 -41.85 -11.74
CA ILE A 11 -33.79 -41.07 -11.27
C ILE A 11 -33.76 -40.81 -9.75
N LEU A 12 -32.91 -41.53 -8.99
CA LEU A 12 -32.74 -41.35 -7.55
C LEU A 12 -31.61 -40.38 -7.16
N LEU A 13 -30.71 -40.02 -8.09
CA LEU A 13 -29.58 -39.10 -7.83
C LEU A 13 -29.93 -37.63 -8.10
N ILE A 14 -30.75 -37.34 -9.12
CA ILE A 14 -31.23 -35.98 -9.43
C ILE A 14 -32.00 -35.32 -8.27
N PRO A 15 -32.91 -36.02 -7.54
CA PRO A 15 -33.55 -35.41 -6.38
C PRO A 15 -32.61 -35.23 -5.17
N ALA A 16 -31.46 -35.92 -5.09
CA ALA A 16 -30.56 -35.80 -3.94
C ALA A 16 -29.73 -34.51 -3.96
N PHE A 17 -29.22 -34.09 -5.13
CA PHE A 17 -28.46 -32.85 -5.28
C PHE A 17 -29.33 -31.60 -5.10
N ALA A 18 -30.50 -31.56 -5.75
CA ALA A 18 -31.46 -30.46 -5.58
C ALA A 18 -31.99 -30.38 -4.13
N PHE A 19 -32.16 -31.52 -3.46
CA PHE A 19 -32.56 -31.55 -2.04
C PHE A 19 -31.44 -31.05 -1.12
N SER A 20 -30.18 -31.38 -1.40
CA SER A 20 -29.01 -30.90 -0.62
C SER A 20 -28.85 -29.38 -0.68
N GLN A 21 -28.84 -28.78 -1.87
CA GLN A 21 -28.78 -27.31 -2.01
C GLN A 21 -29.98 -26.64 -1.33
N SER A 22 -31.20 -27.20 -1.47
CA SER A 22 -32.39 -26.68 -0.79
C SER A 22 -32.32 -26.78 0.74
N GLN A 23 -31.52 -27.70 1.29
CA GLN A 23 -31.25 -27.81 2.72
C GLN A 23 -30.22 -26.78 3.16
N LYS A 24 -29.10 -26.64 2.43
CA LYS A 24 -28.07 -25.63 2.72
C LYS A 24 -28.62 -24.21 2.68
N LEU A 25 -29.50 -23.92 1.73
CA LEU A 25 -30.20 -22.64 1.65
C LEU A 25 -31.02 -22.36 2.93
N LYS A 26 -31.72 -23.36 3.47
CA LYS A 26 -32.45 -23.21 4.74
C LYS A 26 -31.52 -22.94 5.92
N VAL A 27 -30.33 -23.55 5.93
CA VAL A 27 -29.32 -23.28 6.97
C VAL A 27 -28.84 -21.83 6.87
N GLY A 28 -28.53 -21.35 5.65
CA GLY A 28 -28.19 -19.96 5.39
C GLY A 28 -29.28 -18.98 5.83
N ASP A 29 -30.52 -19.19 5.39
CA ASP A 29 -31.67 -18.37 5.78
C ASP A 29 -31.88 -18.30 7.31
N GLN A 30 -31.69 -19.42 8.00
CA GLN A 30 -31.78 -19.49 9.46
C GLN A 30 -30.64 -18.73 10.12
N TYR A 31 -29.42 -18.83 9.59
CA TYR A 31 -28.26 -18.12 10.08
C TYR A 31 -28.44 -16.60 9.96
N LEU A 32 -28.88 -16.10 8.80
CA LEU A 32 -29.13 -14.67 8.57
C LEU A 32 -30.17 -14.11 9.56
N LYS A 33 -31.26 -14.83 9.78
CA LYS A 33 -32.32 -14.42 10.74
C LYS A 33 -31.86 -14.44 12.19
N ALA A 34 -30.96 -15.37 12.54
CA ALA A 34 -30.47 -15.52 13.90
C ALA A 34 -29.32 -14.56 14.26
N ASN A 35 -28.62 -14.01 13.26
CA ASN A 35 -27.41 -13.21 13.44
C ASN A 35 -27.51 -11.81 12.82
N THR A 36 -28.72 -11.32 12.49
CA THR A 36 -28.95 -10.02 11.84
C THR A 36 -28.21 -8.87 12.53
N ASP A 37 -28.32 -8.76 13.86
CA ASP A 37 -27.65 -7.71 14.64
C ASP A 37 -26.11 -7.85 14.63
N LYS A 38 -25.59 -9.09 14.63
CA LYS A 38 -24.13 -9.35 14.60
C LYS A 38 -23.52 -9.05 13.24
N LEU A 39 -24.33 -9.14 12.18
CA LEU A 39 -23.93 -8.79 10.82
C LEU A 39 -24.01 -7.27 10.57
N GLY A 40 -24.42 -6.47 11.57
CA GLY A 40 -24.62 -5.03 11.41
C GLY A 40 -25.82 -4.69 10.52
N LEU A 41 -26.82 -5.56 10.43
CA LEU A 41 -27.96 -5.41 9.53
C LEU A 41 -29.26 -5.19 10.28
N SER A 42 -30.24 -4.59 9.59
CA SER A 42 -31.62 -4.53 10.04
C SER A 42 -32.45 -5.67 9.42
N GLN A 43 -33.61 -5.97 10.01
CA GLN A 43 -34.52 -6.94 9.39
C GLN A 43 -35.07 -6.47 8.02
N SER A 44 -35.11 -5.15 7.78
CA SER A 44 -35.46 -4.59 6.45
C SER A 44 -34.46 -5.00 5.39
N ASP A 45 -33.18 -5.07 5.72
CA ASP A 45 -32.10 -5.36 4.78
C ASP A 45 -32.14 -6.82 4.27
N LEU A 46 -32.83 -7.70 4.99
CA LEU A 46 -33.01 -9.12 4.64
C LEU A 46 -34.33 -9.42 3.89
N THR A 47 -35.10 -8.38 3.51
CA THR A 47 -36.44 -8.58 2.92
C THR A 47 -36.45 -8.89 1.42
N ASP A 48 -35.41 -8.52 0.70
CA ASP A 48 -35.32 -8.63 -0.76
C ASP A 48 -33.92 -9.10 -1.17
N LEU A 49 -33.69 -10.40 -0.98
CA LEU A 49 -32.41 -11.07 -1.26
C LEU A 49 -32.52 -11.88 -2.55
N VAL A 50 -31.52 -11.72 -3.43
CA VAL A 50 -31.34 -12.55 -4.62
C VAL A 50 -30.16 -13.48 -4.35
N ILE A 51 -30.26 -14.76 -4.72
CA ILE A 51 -29.10 -15.65 -4.69
C ILE A 51 -28.36 -15.42 -6.02
N SER A 52 -27.17 -14.81 -5.97
CA SER A 52 -26.34 -14.66 -7.17
C SER A 52 -25.75 -16.03 -7.53
N ASP A 53 -25.23 -16.75 -6.53
CA ASP A 53 -24.50 -18.00 -6.70
C ASP A 53 -24.74 -18.98 -5.54
N ILE A 54 -24.80 -20.26 -5.88
CA ILE A 54 -24.78 -21.36 -4.91
C ILE A 54 -24.14 -22.61 -5.51
N TYR A 55 -23.01 -23.03 -4.95
CA TYR A 55 -22.31 -24.25 -5.39
C TYR A 55 -21.58 -24.92 -4.23
N THR A 56 -21.08 -26.13 -4.45
CA THR A 56 -20.39 -26.91 -3.41
C THR A 56 -19.05 -27.38 -3.93
N THR A 57 -18.00 -27.01 -3.22
CA THR A 57 -16.63 -27.43 -3.49
C THR A 57 -16.51 -28.94 -3.29
N LYS A 58 -16.03 -29.65 -4.32
CA LYS A 58 -16.16 -31.10 -4.43
C LYS A 58 -15.31 -31.89 -3.44
N HIS A 59 -14.07 -31.48 -3.17
CA HIS A 59 -13.14 -32.25 -2.32
C HIS A 59 -13.46 -32.11 -0.83
N ASN A 60 -13.77 -30.89 -0.35
CA ASN A 60 -14.04 -30.63 1.08
C ASN A 60 -15.54 -30.63 1.43
N GLY A 61 -16.43 -30.46 0.45
CA GLY A 61 -17.88 -30.46 0.64
C GLY A 61 -18.45 -29.17 1.24
N VAL A 62 -17.71 -28.07 1.21
CA VAL A 62 -18.20 -26.74 1.61
C VAL A 62 -19.16 -26.20 0.56
N THR A 63 -20.34 -25.75 0.99
CA THR A 63 -21.31 -25.05 0.16
C THR A 63 -21.14 -23.55 0.34
N HIS A 64 -20.88 -22.84 -0.77
CA HIS A 64 -20.79 -21.40 -0.85
C HIS A 64 -22.15 -20.84 -1.28
N ILE A 65 -22.68 -19.87 -0.56
CA ILE A 65 -23.93 -19.18 -0.91
C ILE A 65 -23.66 -17.68 -0.93
N TYR A 66 -23.99 -17.03 -2.04
CA TYR A 66 -23.81 -15.60 -2.22
C TYR A 66 -25.18 -14.94 -2.35
N TYR A 67 -25.54 -14.14 -1.35
CA TYR A 67 -26.74 -13.33 -1.37
C TYR A 67 -26.39 -11.94 -1.89
N GLN A 68 -27.11 -11.49 -2.90
CA GLN A 68 -27.07 -10.15 -3.44
C GLN A 68 -28.17 -9.32 -2.77
N GLN A 69 -27.79 -8.19 -2.15
CA GLN A 69 -28.76 -7.22 -1.64
C GLN A 69 -29.50 -6.59 -2.81
N SER A 70 -30.82 -6.51 -2.72
CA SER A 70 -31.64 -5.86 -3.74
C SER A 70 -32.77 -5.07 -3.10
N ARG A 71 -33.39 -4.19 -3.88
CA ARG A 71 -34.60 -3.49 -3.46
C ARG A 71 -35.57 -3.30 -4.60
N LYS A 72 -36.78 -3.83 -4.43
CA LYS A 72 -37.85 -3.87 -5.44
C LYS A 72 -37.37 -4.51 -6.76
N GLY A 73 -36.51 -5.52 -6.67
CA GLY A 73 -35.94 -6.21 -7.83
C GLY A 73 -34.81 -5.47 -8.56
N ILE A 74 -34.25 -4.41 -7.97
CA ILE A 74 -33.04 -3.73 -8.47
C ILE A 74 -31.88 -4.10 -7.52
N ASN A 75 -30.79 -4.63 -8.06
CA ASN A 75 -29.63 -5.05 -7.27
C ASN A 75 -28.82 -3.84 -6.79
N VAL A 76 -28.15 -3.98 -5.65
CA VAL A 76 -27.18 -3.01 -5.13
C VAL A 76 -25.77 -3.45 -5.54
N TYR A 77 -25.04 -2.61 -6.27
CA TYR A 77 -23.70 -2.92 -6.78
C TYR A 77 -22.76 -3.43 -5.68
N ASN A 78 -22.16 -4.60 -5.89
CA ASN A 78 -21.20 -5.30 -5.00
C ASN A 78 -21.64 -5.45 -3.53
N ALA A 79 -22.93 -5.31 -3.22
CA ALA A 79 -23.49 -5.59 -1.90
C ALA A 79 -23.82 -7.08 -1.78
N ILE A 80 -22.79 -7.88 -1.51
CA ILE A 80 -22.82 -9.34 -1.43
C ILE A 80 -22.57 -9.78 0.02
N LEU A 81 -23.39 -10.73 0.47
CA LEU A 81 -23.17 -11.45 1.71
C LEU A 81 -22.90 -12.92 1.36
N ASN A 82 -21.68 -13.37 1.61
CA ASN A 82 -21.29 -14.75 1.34
C ASN A 82 -21.33 -15.60 2.62
N LEU A 83 -21.84 -16.82 2.51
CA LEU A 83 -21.87 -17.81 3.58
C LEU A 83 -21.16 -19.09 3.13
N ASN A 84 -20.24 -19.58 3.95
CA ASN A 84 -19.52 -20.82 3.73
C ASN A 84 -19.98 -21.87 4.75
N ILE A 85 -20.63 -22.93 4.26
CA ILE A 85 -21.30 -23.94 5.09
C ILE A 85 -20.67 -25.31 4.88
N THR A 86 -20.15 -25.94 5.93
CA THR A 86 -19.56 -27.30 5.83
C THR A 86 -20.61 -28.34 5.49
N LYS A 87 -20.16 -29.53 5.06
CA LYS A 87 -21.04 -30.69 4.82
C LYS A 87 -21.91 -31.05 6.04
N GLU A 88 -21.46 -30.80 7.27
CA GLU A 88 -22.20 -30.99 8.53
C GLU A 88 -23.14 -29.84 8.93
N ASP A 89 -23.46 -28.92 8.02
CA ASP A 89 -24.36 -27.77 8.27
C ASP A 89 -23.82 -26.77 9.31
N LYS A 90 -22.49 -26.61 9.41
CA LYS A 90 -21.85 -25.59 10.25
C LYS A 90 -21.41 -24.39 9.43
N MET A 91 -21.63 -23.18 9.95
CA MET A 91 -21.06 -21.96 9.38
C MET A 91 -19.58 -21.88 9.78
N ILE A 92 -18.68 -21.76 8.80
CA ILE A 92 -17.22 -21.62 9.07
C ILE A 92 -16.75 -20.17 8.92
N PHE A 93 -17.23 -19.49 7.89
CA PHE A 93 -16.76 -18.17 7.53
C PHE A 93 -17.84 -17.44 6.73
N HIS A 94 -17.92 -16.13 6.90
CA HIS A 94 -18.81 -15.25 6.16
C HIS A 94 -18.18 -13.87 6.04
N ASN A 95 -18.54 -13.16 4.97
CA ASN A 95 -18.25 -11.75 4.78
C ASN A 95 -19.54 -11.04 4.33
N ASN A 96 -19.65 -9.75 4.65
CA ASN A 96 -20.86 -8.98 4.43
C ASN A 96 -20.53 -7.57 3.94
N THR A 97 -20.89 -7.26 2.70
CA THR A 97 -20.79 -5.91 2.12
C THR A 97 -22.16 -5.24 1.92
N PHE A 98 -23.22 -5.75 2.57
CA PHE A 98 -24.53 -5.13 2.49
C PHE A 98 -24.53 -3.72 3.07
N ILE A 99 -25.32 -2.85 2.45
CA ILE A 99 -25.58 -1.52 2.98
C ILE A 99 -26.63 -1.64 4.09
N GLN A 100 -26.24 -1.30 5.31
CA GLN A 100 -27.16 -1.24 6.45
C GLN A 100 -28.23 -0.15 6.25
N ASP A 101 -29.48 -0.46 6.63
CA ASP A 101 -30.63 0.44 6.59
C ASP A 101 -30.88 1.06 5.19
N LEU A 102 -30.72 0.24 4.15
CA LEU A 102 -30.76 0.66 2.74
C LEU A 102 -31.99 1.53 2.39
N ASP A 103 -33.15 1.19 2.95
CA ASP A 103 -34.41 1.90 2.72
C ASP A 103 -34.37 3.40 3.07
N GLN A 104 -33.50 3.78 4.01
CA GLN A 104 -33.36 5.17 4.47
C GLN A 104 -32.37 5.97 3.62
N LYS A 105 -31.52 5.28 2.85
CA LYS A 105 -30.37 5.84 2.12
C LYS A 105 -30.63 6.00 0.62
N ILE A 106 -31.61 5.27 0.07
CA ILE A 106 -31.98 5.36 -1.36
C ILE A 106 -32.60 6.72 -1.69
N ASN A 107 -32.02 7.41 -2.66
CA ASN A 107 -32.51 8.72 -3.13
C ASN A 107 -33.86 8.65 -3.90
N THR A 108 -34.01 7.69 -4.81
CA THR A 108 -35.19 7.50 -5.68
C THR A 108 -35.26 6.07 -6.20
N SER A 109 -36.43 5.68 -6.71
CA SER A 109 -36.64 4.40 -7.42
C SER A 109 -37.22 4.62 -8.82
N LYS A 110 -37.04 5.81 -9.40
CA LYS A 110 -37.56 6.19 -10.71
C LYS A 110 -36.43 6.75 -11.58
N ASN A 111 -36.25 6.13 -12.74
CA ASN A 111 -35.33 6.61 -13.76
C ASN A 111 -35.90 7.88 -14.41
N VAL A 112 -35.09 8.93 -14.49
CA VAL A 112 -35.36 10.14 -15.27
C VAL A 112 -34.59 10.07 -16.60
N VAL A 113 -33.35 9.59 -16.55
CA VAL A 113 -32.47 9.31 -17.68
C VAL A 113 -32.83 7.96 -18.28
N ASN A 114 -32.98 7.89 -19.60
CA ASN A 114 -33.23 6.63 -20.31
C ASN A 114 -31.92 5.86 -20.58
N PRO A 115 -31.96 4.53 -20.82
CA PRO A 115 -30.76 3.73 -21.07
C PRO A 115 -29.89 4.24 -22.23
N ASP A 116 -30.50 4.74 -23.30
CA ASP A 116 -29.80 5.33 -24.45
C ASP A 116 -29.10 6.64 -24.10
N GLU A 117 -29.75 7.49 -23.30
CA GLU A 117 -29.15 8.72 -22.77
C GLU A 117 -27.95 8.40 -21.86
N ALA A 118 -27.99 7.30 -21.09
CA ALA A 118 -26.88 6.87 -20.25
C ALA A 118 -25.65 6.44 -21.06
N VAL A 119 -25.83 5.70 -22.15
CA VAL A 119 -24.74 5.34 -23.08
C VAL A 119 -24.15 6.60 -23.71
N VAL A 120 -24.99 7.56 -24.11
CA VAL A 120 -24.52 8.84 -24.66
C VAL A 120 -23.74 9.64 -23.62
N SER A 121 -24.18 9.67 -22.36
CA SER A 121 -23.43 10.31 -21.27
C SER A 121 -22.05 9.69 -21.08
N LEU A 122 -21.95 8.35 -21.11
CA LEU A 122 -20.66 7.66 -21.02
C LEU A 122 -19.77 7.97 -22.21
N ALA A 123 -20.30 7.89 -23.44
CA ALA A 123 -19.56 8.23 -24.65
C ALA A 123 -19.00 9.67 -24.60
N GLN A 124 -19.79 10.63 -24.11
CA GLN A 124 -19.34 12.01 -23.91
C GLN A 124 -18.25 12.12 -22.84
N PHE A 125 -18.38 11.39 -21.74
CA PHE A 125 -17.36 11.32 -20.68
C PHE A 125 -16.04 10.76 -21.20
N LEU A 126 -16.08 9.74 -22.07
CA LEU A 126 -14.92 9.15 -22.74
C LEU A 126 -14.37 10.00 -23.90
N GLY A 127 -14.96 11.17 -24.20
CA GLY A 127 -14.52 12.04 -25.29
C GLY A 127 -14.91 11.56 -26.70
N ILE A 128 -15.82 10.60 -26.82
CA ILE A 128 -16.31 10.07 -28.09
C ILE A 128 -17.31 11.08 -28.69
N MET A 129 -16.92 11.77 -29.77
CA MET A 129 -17.68 12.89 -30.35
C MET A 129 -18.76 12.49 -31.37
N ASP A 130 -18.72 11.26 -31.90
CA ASP A 130 -19.68 10.78 -32.89
C ASP A 130 -20.81 9.99 -32.22
N SER A 131 -21.91 10.66 -31.88
CA SER A 131 -23.11 9.99 -31.37
C SER A 131 -23.93 9.41 -32.54
N GLU A 132 -23.92 8.08 -32.68
CA GLU A 132 -24.82 7.36 -33.57
C GLU A 132 -26.09 6.88 -32.87
N GLU A 133 -27.12 6.52 -33.65
CA GLU A 133 -28.41 6.06 -33.12
C GLU A 133 -28.29 4.63 -32.58
N LEU A 134 -28.58 4.44 -31.29
CA LEU A 134 -28.48 3.15 -30.62
C LEU A 134 -29.64 2.21 -30.99
N ASN A 135 -29.30 1.02 -31.46
CA ASN A 135 -30.29 0.01 -31.86
C ASN A 135 -30.52 -1.01 -30.73
N VAL A 136 -31.73 -1.07 -30.19
CA VAL A 136 -32.07 -2.05 -29.13
C VAL A 136 -32.17 -3.46 -29.72
N LEU A 137 -31.34 -4.38 -29.22
CA LEU A 137 -31.41 -5.81 -29.53
C LEU A 137 -32.34 -6.55 -28.55
N LYS A 138 -32.22 -6.25 -27.25
CA LYS A 138 -32.95 -6.93 -26.18
C LYS A 138 -33.35 -5.94 -25.09
N SER A 139 -34.52 -6.16 -24.49
CA SER A 139 -34.92 -5.47 -23.26
C SER A 139 -35.64 -6.45 -22.34
N ASN A 140 -35.18 -6.53 -21.09
CA ASN A 140 -35.74 -7.42 -20.06
C ASN A 140 -35.59 -6.81 -18.66
N ASN A 141 -36.69 -6.77 -17.89
CA ASN A 141 -36.69 -6.29 -16.49
C ASN A 141 -35.99 -4.94 -16.26
N GLY A 142 -36.03 -4.02 -17.23
CA GLY A 142 -35.38 -2.72 -17.13
C GLY A 142 -33.95 -2.68 -17.68
N SER A 143 -33.27 -3.82 -17.84
CA SER A 143 -32.02 -3.90 -18.59
C SER A 143 -32.27 -3.84 -20.10
N VAL A 144 -31.33 -3.22 -20.81
CA VAL A 144 -31.36 -3.06 -22.27
C VAL A 144 -30.00 -3.45 -22.83
N THR A 145 -30.00 -4.16 -23.96
CA THR A 145 -28.81 -4.45 -24.74
C THR A 145 -28.92 -3.76 -26.08
N PHE A 146 -27.95 -2.92 -26.38
CA PHE A 146 -27.83 -2.24 -27.67
C PHE A 146 -26.85 -2.99 -28.57
N ALA A 147 -27.09 -2.93 -29.88
CA ALA A 147 -26.18 -3.47 -30.87
C ALA A 147 -24.83 -2.76 -30.81
N GLN A 148 -23.80 -3.46 -31.30
CA GLN A 148 -22.47 -2.90 -31.51
C GLN A 148 -22.53 -1.55 -32.24
N THR A 149 -21.68 -0.63 -31.80
CA THR A 149 -21.59 0.73 -32.32
C THR A 149 -20.28 0.97 -33.07
N SER A 150 -20.14 2.13 -33.71
CA SER A 150 -18.86 2.55 -34.31
C SER A 150 -17.72 2.71 -33.30
N TYR A 151 -18.04 2.80 -32.01
CA TYR A 151 -17.10 2.99 -30.91
C TYR A 151 -17.13 1.85 -29.89
N SER A 152 -17.79 0.73 -30.19
CA SER A 152 -17.73 -0.50 -29.38
C SER A 152 -17.32 -1.73 -30.19
N ASN A 153 -16.56 -2.64 -29.58
CA ASN A 153 -16.21 -3.92 -30.22
C ASN A 153 -17.34 -4.93 -30.12
N ASP A 154 -18.17 -4.86 -29.06
CA ASP A 154 -19.31 -5.74 -28.83
C ASP A 154 -20.63 -4.97 -28.50
N GLU A 155 -21.69 -5.72 -28.20
CA GLU A 155 -22.96 -5.25 -27.67
C GLU A 155 -22.80 -4.42 -26.38
N ILE A 156 -23.61 -3.37 -26.23
CA ILE A 156 -23.56 -2.51 -25.04
C ILE A 156 -24.67 -2.94 -24.08
N HIS A 157 -24.30 -3.34 -22.86
CA HIS A 157 -25.26 -3.78 -21.85
C HIS A 157 -25.53 -2.66 -20.83
N VAL A 158 -26.81 -2.36 -20.60
CA VAL A 158 -27.23 -1.32 -19.67
C VAL A 158 -28.21 -1.91 -18.65
N THR A 159 -27.84 -1.90 -17.37
CA THR A 159 -28.58 -2.54 -16.28
C THR A 159 -28.87 -1.54 -15.15
N PRO A 160 -30.11 -1.46 -14.62
CA PRO A 160 -30.39 -0.59 -13.50
C PRO A 160 -29.84 -1.20 -12.20
N MET A 161 -29.13 -0.39 -11.41
CA MET A 161 -28.56 -0.80 -10.11
C MET A 161 -28.67 0.32 -9.07
N TYR A 162 -28.54 -0.02 -7.80
CA TYR A 162 -28.26 0.92 -6.72
C TYR A 162 -26.75 0.96 -6.46
N PHE A 163 -26.18 2.16 -6.29
CA PHE A 163 -24.75 2.37 -6.05
C PHE A 163 -24.55 3.30 -4.86
N ALA A 164 -23.71 2.90 -3.90
CA ALA A 164 -23.37 3.73 -2.74
C ALA A 164 -22.29 4.74 -3.14
N ILE A 165 -22.55 6.03 -2.91
CA ILE A 165 -21.51 7.07 -3.04
C ILE A 165 -20.73 7.19 -1.73
N ASN A 166 -21.41 6.97 -0.60
CA ASN A 166 -20.83 6.88 0.73
C ASN A 166 -21.82 6.14 1.64
N ASP A 167 -21.50 6.02 2.93
CA ASP A 167 -22.32 5.31 3.92
C ASP A 167 -23.75 5.82 4.08
N SER A 168 -24.07 7.03 3.59
CA SER A 168 -25.36 7.70 3.76
C SER A 168 -26.13 7.99 2.47
N ASP A 169 -25.47 7.98 1.31
CA ASP A 169 -26.08 8.29 0.00
C ASP A 169 -25.99 7.09 -0.95
N VAL A 170 -27.15 6.51 -1.28
CA VAL A 170 -27.28 5.44 -2.27
C VAL A 170 -28.13 5.93 -3.44
N ARG A 171 -27.55 5.87 -4.63
CA ARG A 171 -28.17 6.37 -5.85
C ARG A 171 -28.61 5.27 -6.79
N LEU A 172 -29.76 5.49 -7.44
CA LEU A 172 -30.17 4.70 -8.58
C LEU A 172 -29.31 5.09 -9.79
N VAL A 173 -28.69 4.10 -10.42
CA VAL A 173 -27.78 4.27 -11.56
C VAL A 173 -28.13 3.32 -12.69
N TRP A 174 -27.67 3.65 -13.89
CA TRP A 174 -27.46 2.70 -14.97
C TRP A 174 -26.01 2.24 -14.92
N ASP A 175 -25.79 0.94 -14.71
CA ASP A 175 -24.50 0.32 -15.00
C ASP A 175 -24.44 0.04 -16.50
N VAL A 176 -23.49 0.68 -17.18
CA VAL A 176 -23.23 0.57 -18.61
C VAL A 176 -21.92 -0.20 -18.80
N LEU A 177 -22.01 -1.40 -19.36
CA LEU A 177 -20.87 -2.19 -19.80
C LEU A 177 -20.58 -1.89 -21.27
N LEU A 178 -19.41 -1.35 -21.56
CA LEU A 178 -18.99 -0.92 -22.89
C LEU A 178 -17.56 -1.39 -23.17
N ASP A 179 -17.41 -2.28 -24.14
CA ASP A 179 -16.12 -2.67 -24.73
C ASP A 179 -15.72 -1.60 -25.76
N GLN A 180 -14.68 -0.81 -25.45
CA GLN A 180 -14.33 0.38 -26.21
C GLN A 180 -13.51 0.02 -27.46
N LYS A 181 -13.97 0.48 -28.62
CA LYS A 181 -13.25 0.24 -29.88
C LYS A 181 -11.93 0.99 -29.95
N GLY A 182 -10.88 0.28 -30.38
CA GLY A 182 -9.53 0.82 -30.57
C GLY A 182 -8.73 0.98 -29.28
N THR A 183 -9.21 0.40 -28.18
CA THR A 183 -8.45 0.12 -26.97
C THR A 183 -8.79 -1.29 -26.49
N ALA A 184 -8.02 -1.83 -25.53
CA ALA A 184 -8.37 -3.08 -24.85
C ALA A 184 -9.33 -2.85 -23.66
N ASP A 185 -9.87 -1.64 -23.47
CA ASP A 185 -10.63 -1.28 -22.28
C ASP A 185 -12.09 -1.73 -22.35
N VAL A 186 -12.52 -2.44 -21.30
CA VAL A 186 -13.93 -2.76 -21.09
C VAL A 186 -14.43 -2.02 -19.85
N TRP A 187 -15.28 -1.01 -20.05
CA TRP A 187 -15.75 -0.14 -18.98
C TRP A 187 -17.05 -0.62 -18.36
N SER A 188 -17.12 -0.72 -17.03
CA SER A 188 -18.36 -0.80 -16.26
C SER A 188 -18.59 0.54 -15.55
N SER A 189 -19.53 1.33 -16.06
CA SER A 189 -19.73 2.71 -15.61
C SER A 189 -21.10 2.93 -15.00
N ARG A 190 -21.15 3.61 -13.86
CA ARG A 190 -22.37 3.92 -13.10
C ARG A 190 -22.81 5.33 -13.43
N ILE A 191 -23.85 5.44 -14.26
CA ILE A 191 -24.44 6.72 -14.68
C ILE A 191 -25.64 7.01 -13.77
N ASP A 192 -25.64 8.14 -13.07
CA ASP A 192 -26.74 8.57 -12.22
C ASP A 192 -28.05 8.61 -13.03
N ALA A 193 -29.04 7.81 -12.65
CA ALA A 193 -30.28 7.65 -13.39
C ALA A 193 -31.20 8.88 -13.31
N VAL A 194 -30.80 9.93 -12.58
CA VAL A 194 -31.49 11.21 -12.46
C VAL A 194 -30.75 12.31 -13.20
N THR A 195 -29.43 12.44 -13.00
CA THR A 195 -28.64 13.56 -13.55
C THR A 195 -27.95 13.23 -14.86
N GLY A 196 -27.70 11.95 -15.15
CA GLY A 196 -26.94 11.49 -16.31
C GLY A 196 -25.43 11.65 -16.15
N GLN A 197 -24.95 12.00 -14.95
CA GLN A 197 -23.51 12.10 -14.66
C GLN A 197 -22.92 10.70 -14.42
N VAL A 198 -21.70 10.48 -14.92
CA VAL A 198 -20.90 9.31 -14.52
C VAL A 198 -20.41 9.54 -13.09
N ILE A 199 -20.83 8.68 -12.17
CA ILE A 199 -20.50 8.76 -10.74
C ILE A 199 -19.72 7.53 -10.23
N GLY A 200 -19.47 6.58 -11.11
CA GLY A 200 -18.53 5.48 -10.91
C GLY A 200 -18.05 4.99 -12.27
N HIS A 201 -16.78 4.64 -12.39
CA HIS A 201 -16.16 4.25 -13.65
C HIS A 201 -15.03 3.27 -13.33
N GLU A 202 -15.13 2.05 -13.86
CA GLU A 202 -14.22 0.95 -13.56
C GLU A 202 -13.81 0.26 -14.86
N ASN A 203 -12.52 0.01 -15.03
CA ASN A 203 -12.01 -0.83 -16.11
C ASN A 203 -12.05 -2.30 -15.69
N ARG A 204 -12.65 -3.15 -16.52
CA ARG A 204 -12.64 -4.61 -16.34
C ARG A 204 -11.38 -5.25 -16.94
N THR A 205 -10.64 -4.52 -17.76
CA THR A 205 -9.35 -4.95 -18.29
C THR A 205 -8.26 -4.59 -17.28
N ILE A 206 -7.60 -5.60 -16.75
CA ILE A 206 -6.47 -5.42 -15.84
C ILE A 206 -5.21 -5.44 -16.66
N TYR A 207 -4.46 -4.34 -16.60
CA TYR A 207 -3.21 -4.21 -17.31
C TYR A 207 -2.03 -4.45 -16.39
N CYS A 208 -1.12 -5.29 -16.84
CA CYS A 208 0.17 -5.47 -16.23
C CYS A 208 1.16 -4.42 -16.76
N THR A 209 0.77 -3.14 -16.77
CA THR A 209 1.57 -2.08 -17.41
C THR A 209 2.86 -1.85 -16.65
N HIS A 210 3.94 -2.39 -17.19
CA HIS A 210 5.29 -2.11 -16.73
C HIS A 210 5.89 -1.11 -17.71
N VAL A 211 5.99 0.14 -17.27
CA VAL A 211 6.58 1.15 -18.13
C VAL A 211 8.08 0.95 -18.15
N GLU A 212 8.59 0.33 -19.21
CA GLU A 212 9.98 0.51 -19.59
C GLU A 212 10.14 2.00 -19.96
N GLY A 213 10.71 2.79 -19.05
CA GLY A 213 11.00 4.20 -19.32
C GLY A 213 9.77 5.07 -19.61
N GLY A 214 8.71 4.98 -18.81
CA GLY A 214 7.50 5.79 -18.93
C GLY A 214 7.67 7.28 -18.69
N TYR A 215 8.24 8.02 -19.65
CA TYR A 215 7.78 9.36 -20.00
C TYR A 215 7.96 9.66 -21.50
N HIS A 216 6.82 9.80 -22.17
CA HIS A 216 6.53 10.49 -23.43
C HIS A 216 7.12 9.98 -24.78
N ASN A 217 6.17 9.71 -25.67
CA ASN A 217 6.23 9.19 -27.03
C ASN A 217 6.50 10.30 -28.07
N HIS A 218 7.14 10.02 -29.23
CA HIS A 218 6.82 10.68 -30.51
C HIS A 218 7.34 9.96 -31.80
N SER A 219 6.35 9.50 -32.60
CA SER A 219 6.11 9.61 -34.07
C SER A 219 6.96 8.92 -35.17
N LYS A 220 6.33 7.89 -35.77
CA LYS A 220 6.03 7.57 -37.21
C LYS A 220 6.96 7.98 -38.39
N GLU A 221 7.44 6.94 -39.10
CA GLU A 221 7.48 6.70 -40.58
C GLU A 221 8.86 6.27 -41.16
N CYS A 222 8.97 5.01 -41.64
CA CYS A 222 9.39 4.66 -43.02
C CYS A 222 9.37 3.14 -43.28
N ARG A 223 8.61 2.73 -44.31
CA ARG A 223 8.61 1.39 -44.94
C ARG A 223 9.79 1.26 -45.90
N THR A 224 10.36 0.06 -46.06
CA THR A 224 10.50 -0.63 -47.38
C THR A 224 11.09 -2.04 -47.29
N GLU A 225 10.47 -2.94 -48.05
CA GLU A 225 10.71 -4.37 -48.30
C GLU A 225 12.17 -4.76 -48.62
N HIS A 226 12.63 -5.90 -48.09
CA HIS A 226 13.65 -6.73 -48.76
C HIS A 226 13.43 -8.25 -48.55
N ASP A 227 13.07 -8.89 -49.65
CA ASP A 227 12.81 -10.30 -49.91
C ASP A 227 14.10 -11.15 -50.00
N VAL A 228 14.37 -12.07 -49.06
CA VAL A 228 15.35 -13.20 -49.27
C VAL A 228 15.08 -14.47 -48.42
N LYS A 229 14.33 -15.41 -49.00
CA LYS A 229 14.57 -16.89 -49.11
C LYS A 229 15.05 -17.73 -47.91
N THR A 230 14.08 -18.52 -47.42
CA THR A 230 14.13 -19.82 -46.72
C THR A 230 15.19 -20.85 -47.17
N PRO A 231 15.78 -21.63 -46.24
CA PRO A 231 16.26 -22.98 -46.47
C PRO A 231 15.35 -24.06 -45.87
N LYS A 232 15.27 -25.19 -46.59
CA LYS A 232 14.32 -26.30 -46.43
C LYS A 232 14.62 -27.24 -45.27
N SER A 233 13.54 -27.76 -44.67
CA SER A 233 13.54 -28.87 -43.71
C SER A 233 13.99 -30.20 -44.32
N THR A 234 14.49 -31.07 -43.45
CA THR A 234 14.64 -32.51 -43.71
C THR A 234 13.71 -33.28 -42.78
N SER A 235 12.72 -33.93 -43.38
CA SER A 235 11.71 -34.79 -42.76
C SER A 235 12.27 -36.12 -42.26
N ALA A 236 11.90 -36.52 -41.04
CA ALA A 236 11.94 -37.89 -40.55
C ALA A 236 10.51 -38.40 -40.26
N SER A 237 10.31 -39.70 -40.42
CA SER A 237 9.04 -40.37 -40.69
C SER A 237 8.16 -40.69 -39.46
N SER A 238 6.85 -40.62 -39.71
CA SER A 238 5.70 -40.94 -38.86
C SER A 238 5.71 -42.32 -38.18
N ALA A 239 5.60 -42.31 -36.85
CA ALA A 239 4.78 -43.25 -36.10
C ALA A 239 3.54 -42.45 -35.62
N MET A 240 2.37 -43.07 -35.48
CA MET A 240 1.17 -42.42 -34.93
C MET A 240 1.51 -41.85 -33.55
N MET A 241 1.81 -40.55 -33.50
CA MET A 241 2.01 -39.79 -32.27
C MET A 241 0.63 -39.30 -31.80
N GLY A 242 0.45 -39.22 -30.47
CA GLY A 242 -0.70 -38.52 -29.87
C GLY A 242 -0.63 -37.01 -30.14
N ASN A 243 -1.51 -36.22 -29.54
CA ASN A 243 -1.53 -34.78 -29.76
C ASN A 243 -0.22 -34.18 -29.25
N SER A 244 0.59 -33.57 -30.13
CA SER A 244 1.95 -33.13 -29.78
C SER A 244 2.15 -31.63 -30.02
N TYR A 245 2.85 -30.96 -29.09
CA TYR A 245 3.09 -29.52 -29.12
C TYR A 245 4.56 -29.25 -28.81
N ARG A 246 5.25 -28.48 -29.67
CA ARG A 246 6.58 -27.98 -29.33
C ARG A 246 6.43 -26.65 -28.60
N VAL A 247 6.85 -26.64 -27.34
CA VAL A 247 6.58 -25.57 -26.37
C VAL A 247 7.71 -25.49 -25.35
N TYR A 248 7.66 -24.52 -24.45
CA TYR A 248 8.42 -24.53 -23.20
C TYR A 248 7.59 -25.24 -22.15
N PRO A 249 7.81 -26.55 -21.89
CA PRO A 249 6.95 -27.28 -20.98
C PRO A 249 7.20 -26.87 -19.53
N ILE A 250 6.12 -26.76 -18.74
CA ILE A 250 6.24 -26.53 -17.30
C ILE A 250 7.13 -27.63 -16.66
N PRO A 251 8.01 -27.28 -15.70
CA PRO A 251 8.08 -26.00 -14.99
C PRO A 251 8.87 -24.87 -15.68
N SER A 252 9.32 -25.04 -16.94
CA SER A 252 10.07 -23.97 -17.63
C SER A 252 9.21 -22.71 -17.76
N GLU A 253 9.63 -21.62 -17.13
CA GLU A 253 8.94 -20.32 -17.20
C GLU A 253 9.07 -19.70 -18.59
N SER A 254 10.27 -19.70 -19.17
CA SER A 254 10.54 -18.98 -20.43
C SER A 254 11.82 -19.51 -21.11
N PRO A 255 12.24 -18.97 -22.28
CA PRO A 255 13.40 -19.47 -23.03
C PRO A 255 14.74 -19.44 -22.27
N ILE A 256 14.86 -18.62 -21.23
CA ILE A 256 16.07 -18.56 -20.40
C ILE A 256 16.07 -19.61 -19.27
N HIS A 257 14.94 -20.26 -19.00
CA HIS A 257 14.75 -21.25 -17.94
C HIS A 257 14.79 -22.69 -18.46
N GLY A 258 14.29 -22.94 -19.67
CA GLY A 258 14.19 -24.31 -20.20
C GLY A 258 14.30 -24.42 -21.72
N ASN A 259 14.29 -25.67 -22.21
CA ASN A 259 14.40 -25.96 -23.63
C ASN A 259 13.02 -25.96 -24.31
N HIS A 260 13.03 -25.68 -25.62
CA HIS A 260 11.85 -25.80 -26.48
C HIS A 260 11.63 -27.25 -26.94
N GLU A 261 10.71 -27.97 -26.31
CA GLU A 261 10.55 -29.42 -26.38
C GLU A 261 9.20 -29.86 -26.96
N LEU A 262 9.19 -30.97 -27.69
CA LEU A 262 7.96 -31.58 -28.21
C LEU A 262 7.34 -32.48 -27.12
N VAL A 263 6.27 -32.01 -26.49
CA VAL A 263 5.46 -32.80 -25.56
C VAL A 263 4.34 -33.52 -26.30
N THR A 264 3.87 -34.65 -25.76
CA THR A 264 2.79 -35.47 -26.37
C THR A 264 1.76 -35.83 -25.32
N ASP A 265 0.49 -35.65 -25.66
CA ASP A 265 -0.69 -35.82 -24.81
C ASP A 265 -0.55 -35.14 -23.42
N PRO A 266 -0.23 -33.83 -23.36
CA PRO A 266 0.01 -33.13 -22.09
C PRO A 266 -1.23 -32.89 -21.23
N HIS A 267 -2.44 -33.01 -21.80
CA HIS A 267 -3.70 -32.75 -21.11
C HIS A 267 -3.93 -33.67 -19.91
N TYR A 268 -4.62 -33.17 -18.88
CA TYR A 268 -5.08 -33.99 -17.77
C TYR A 268 -6.50 -34.51 -18.05
N PRO A 269 -6.72 -35.83 -18.19
CA PRO A 269 -8.04 -36.37 -18.58
C PRO A 269 -9.19 -36.09 -17.60
N THR A 270 -8.88 -35.71 -16.36
CA THR A 270 -9.91 -35.30 -15.39
C THR A 270 -10.50 -33.93 -15.72
N ALA A 271 -9.66 -33.01 -16.21
CA ALA A 271 -10.03 -31.65 -16.57
C ALA A 271 -10.50 -31.56 -18.02
N SER A 272 -9.70 -32.13 -18.93
CA SER A 272 -9.95 -32.16 -20.38
C SER A 272 -10.17 -33.62 -20.86
N PRO A 273 -11.33 -34.24 -20.59
CA PRO A 273 -11.59 -35.67 -20.83
C PRO A 273 -11.56 -36.12 -22.30
N PHE A 274 -11.66 -35.17 -23.23
CA PHE A 274 -11.62 -35.41 -24.68
C PHE A 274 -10.39 -34.75 -25.33
N GLY A 275 -9.40 -34.34 -24.53
CA GLY A 275 -8.27 -33.54 -25.00
C GLY A 275 -8.65 -32.07 -25.19
N TRP A 276 -7.71 -31.27 -25.69
CA TRP A 276 -7.87 -29.82 -25.78
C TRP A 276 -8.59 -29.32 -27.04
N HIS A 277 -8.90 -30.18 -28.02
CA HIS A 277 -9.47 -29.74 -29.31
C HIS A 277 -10.90 -30.23 -29.57
N ASP A 278 -11.49 -30.90 -28.58
CA ASP A 278 -12.91 -31.30 -28.56
C ASP A 278 -13.73 -30.19 -27.93
N ILE A 279 -14.93 -29.93 -28.45
CA ILE A 279 -15.85 -28.93 -27.92
C ILE A 279 -17.27 -29.48 -27.65
N ASP A 280 -17.58 -30.69 -28.12
CA ASP A 280 -18.93 -31.25 -28.05
C ASP A 280 -19.08 -32.43 -27.08
N GLY A 281 -17.97 -32.92 -26.53
CA GLY A 281 -17.91 -34.03 -25.60
C GLY A 281 -18.07 -35.40 -26.27
N VAL A 282 -17.75 -35.51 -27.56
CA VAL A 282 -17.82 -36.73 -28.35
C VAL A 282 -16.43 -37.02 -28.92
N GLU A 283 -15.84 -38.15 -28.49
CA GLU A 283 -14.52 -38.62 -28.93
C GLU A 283 -14.21 -38.29 -30.40
N GLY A 284 -13.33 -37.31 -30.58
CA GLY A 284 -13.07 -36.62 -31.83
C GLY A 284 -12.38 -35.29 -31.53
N ASN A 285 -11.89 -34.63 -32.58
CA ASN A 285 -11.44 -33.24 -32.46
C ASN A 285 -12.28 -32.44 -33.47
N GLU A 286 -12.95 -31.39 -33.01
CA GLU A 286 -13.68 -30.47 -33.90
C GLU A 286 -12.73 -29.48 -34.56
N TYR A 287 -11.63 -29.17 -33.86
CA TYR A 287 -10.58 -28.28 -34.34
C TYR A 287 -9.26 -29.03 -34.55
N SER A 288 -8.52 -28.58 -35.55
CA SER A 288 -7.14 -29.01 -35.82
C SER A 288 -6.17 -27.83 -35.83
N ILE A 289 -6.57 -26.77 -35.15
CA ILE A 289 -5.85 -25.51 -34.94
C ILE A 289 -5.75 -25.26 -33.43
N THR A 290 -5.09 -24.20 -32.99
CA THR A 290 -4.98 -23.76 -31.58
C THR A 290 -6.31 -23.25 -30.99
N ARG A 291 -7.34 -24.11 -31.05
CA ARG A 291 -8.69 -23.86 -30.54
C ARG A 291 -9.28 -25.11 -29.90
N GLY A 292 -10.04 -24.89 -28.84
CA GLY A 292 -10.53 -25.94 -27.96
C GLY A 292 -11.70 -25.56 -27.08
N ASN A 293 -12.02 -26.46 -26.14
CA ASN A 293 -13.02 -26.20 -25.10
C ASN A 293 -12.58 -25.09 -24.13
N ASN A 294 -11.28 -24.98 -23.86
CA ASN A 294 -10.77 -24.15 -22.76
C ASN A 294 -10.26 -22.79 -23.27
N VAL A 295 -9.70 -22.76 -24.49
CA VAL A 295 -9.06 -21.58 -25.08
C VAL A 295 -9.13 -21.59 -26.61
N HIS A 296 -9.18 -20.40 -27.21
CA HIS A 296 -8.90 -20.14 -28.62
C HIS A 296 -7.75 -19.14 -28.70
N ALA A 297 -6.60 -19.58 -29.20
CA ALA A 297 -5.41 -18.74 -29.35
C ALA A 297 -5.13 -18.43 -30.82
N TYR A 298 -4.91 -17.16 -31.13
CA TYR A 298 -4.60 -16.66 -32.48
C TYR A 298 -3.81 -15.34 -32.41
N GLN A 299 -3.27 -14.89 -33.54
CA GLN A 299 -2.55 -13.61 -33.62
C GLN A 299 -3.52 -12.44 -33.77
N ASP A 300 -3.26 -11.32 -33.11
CA ASP A 300 -4.05 -10.09 -33.24
C ASP A 300 -3.18 -8.85 -33.47
N GLU A 301 -2.21 -8.94 -34.38
CA GLU A 301 -1.28 -7.83 -34.65
C GLU A 301 -1.96 -6.56 -35.16
N ASN A 302 -3.19 -6.69 -35.67
CA ASN A 302 -3.95 -5.61 -36.29
C ASN A 302 -4.92 -4.92 -35.30
N ASP A 303 -5.05 -5.42 -34.06
CA ASP A 303 -5.91 -4.89 -32.99
C ASP A 303 -7.39 -4.80 -33.43
N ASP A 304 -7.88 -5.88 -34.06
CA ASP A 304 -9.27 -5.98 -34.52
C ASP A 304 -10.14 -7.00 -33.78
N PHE A 305 -9.55 -7.70 -32.80
CA PHE A 305 -10.22 -8.67 -31.92
C PHE A 305 -10.87 -9.81 -32.70
N ALA A 306 -10.33 -10.16 -33.88
CA ALA A 306 -10.87 -11.22 -34.72
C ALA A 306 -9.79 -12.13 -35.33
N SER A 307 -10.03 -13.43 -35.28
CA SER A 307 -9.19 -14.41 -35.99
C SER A 307 -9.24 -14.20 -37.51
N GLU A 308 -8.07 -14.06 -38.13
CA GLU A 308 -7.90 -14.00 -39.59
C GLU A 308 -7.95 -15.41 -40.25
N ASN A 309 -8.23 -16.48 -39.48
CA ASN A 309 -8.18 -17.89 -39.89
C ASN A 309 -6.77 -18.35 -40.33
N ASP A 310 -5.75 -17.81 -39.68
CA ASP A 310 -4.33 -18.09 -39.89
C ASP A 310 -3.70 -18.84 -38.72
N GLU A 311 -4.51 -19.42 -37.81
CA GLU A 311 -4.01 -20.14 -36.65
C GLU A 311 -3.11 -21.33 -37.04
N PRO A 312 -2.09 -21.64 -36.23
CA PRO A 312 -1.23 -22.80 -36.47
C PRO A 312 -2.05 -24.08 -36.58
N THR A 313 -1.73 -24.91 -37.58
CA THR A 313 -2.45 -26.17 -37.84
C THR A 313 -1.67 -27.40 -37.38
N GLY A 314 -2.35 -28.38 -36.79
CA GLY A 314 -1.77 -29.68 -36.46
C GLY A 314 -1.53 -30.55 -37.70
N GLY A 315 -0.36 -30.38 -38.34
CA GLY A 315 0.12 -31.23 -39.44
C GLY A 315 0.39 -30.50 -40.78
N SER A 316 1.31 -31.06 -41.60
CA SER A 316 1.97 -30.38 -42.73
C SER A 316 1.07 -29.94 -43.91
N ILE A 317 -0.22 -30.29 -43.89
CA ILE A 317 -1.24 -29.88 -44.86
C ILE A 317 -2.61 -29.89 -44.14
N GLY A 318 -2.95 -28.81 -43.43
CA GLY A 318 -4.32 -28.47 -43.01
C GLY A 318 -5.16 -29.61 -42.40
N GLY A 319 -4.92 -29.93 -41.13
CA GLY A 319 -5.78 -30.81 -40.34
C GLY A 319 -5.50 -32.30 -40.50
N GLY A 320 -4.24 -32.70 -40.28
CA GLY A 320 -3.92 -34.13 -40.15
C GLY A 320 -4.54 -34.70 -38.86
N PRO A 321 -4.93 -36.00 -38.83
CA PRO A 321 -5.50 -36.64 -37.64
C PRO A 321 -4.51 -36.80 -36.47
N GLU A 322 -3.27 -36.33 -36.62
CA GLU A 322 -2.16 -36.54 -35.68
C GLU A 322 -1.93 -35.32 -34.76
N LEU A 323 -2.65 -34.20 -34.95
CA LEU A 323 -2.54 -32.96 -34.13
C LEU A 323 -1.11 -32.62 -33.68
N MET A 324 -0.21 -32.50 -34.66
CA MET A 324 1.21 -32.26 -34.43
C MET A 324 1.56 -30.79 -34.71
N PHE A 325 1.75 -30.03 -33.64
CA PHE A 325 2.15 -28.63 -33.63
C PHE A 325 3.66 -28.50 -33.34
N ASP A 326 4.49 -28.92 -34.30
CA ASP A 326 5.96 -28.95 -34.19
C ASP A 326 6.61 -27.70 -34.82
N TYR A 327 6.28 -26.53 -34.29
CA TYR A 327 6.81 -25.24 -34.74
C TYR A 327 8.01 -24.83 -33.88
N GLN A 328 9.09 -24.34 -34.49
CA GLN A 328 10.34 -24.01 -33.79
C GLN A 328 10.41 -22.52 -33.47
N HIS A 329 10.75 -22.20 -32.23
CA HIS A 329 11.11 -20.83 -31.82
C HIS A 329 12.54 -20.52 -32.26
N THR A 330 12.70 -19.45 -33.04
CA THR A 330 14.00 -18.91 -33.45
C THR A 330 14.44 -17.86 -32.44
N ILE A 331 15.16 -18.28 -31.38
CA ILE A 331 15.55 -17.43 -30.24
C ILE A 331 16.29 -16.14 -30.65
N GLU A 332 17.01 -16.17 -31.78
CA GLU A 332 17.80 -15.03 -32.27
C GLU A 332 17.02 -14.14 -33.26
N GLY A 333 15.77 -14.48 -33.60
CA GLY A 333 14.93 -13.77 -34.58
C GLY A 333 13.83 -12.97 -33.90
N GLU A 334 13.30 -11.96 -34.60
CA GLU A 334 12.18 -11.16 -34.09
C GLU A 334 10.93 -12.04 -33.89
N PRO A 335 9.98 -11.62 -33.03
CA PRO A 335 8.80 -12.43 -32.70
C PRO A 335 8.01 -12.92 -33.91
N GLU A 336 7.91 -12.11 -34.97
CA GLU A 336 7.20 -12.44 -36.22
C GLU A 336 7.82 -13.63 -36.96
N GLU A 337 9.12 -13.91 -36.76
CA GLU A 337 9.78 -15.09 -37.35
C GLU A 337 9.33 -16.40 -36.70
N SER A 338 8.72 -16.33 -35.51
CA SER A 338 8.31 -17.47 -34.70
C SER A 338 6.82 -17.45 -34.36
N LEU A 339 6.00 -16.72 -35.12
CA LEU A 339 4.56 -16.54 -34.87
C LEU A 339 3.81 -17.86 -34.60
N ASP A 340 4.03 -18.90 -35.41
CA ASP A 340 3.33 -20.16 -35.18
C ASP A 340 3.73 -20.84 -33.85
N ALA A 341 5.00 -20.74 -33.46
CA ALA A 341 5.49 -21.28 -32.20
C ALA A 341 4.98 -20.47 -31.00
N ASP A 342 4.83 -19.15 -31.18
CA ASP A 342 4.27 -18.21 -30.21
C ASP A 342 2.84 -18.60 -29.82
N ILE A 343 1.96 -18.70 -30.81
CA ILE A 343 0.55 -19.06 -30.60
C ILE A 343 0.39 -20.49 -30.06
N VAL A 344 1.26 -21.42 -30.45
CA VAL A 344 1.24 -22.79 -29.91
C VAL A 344 1.67 -22.83 -28.44
N ASN A 345 2.66 -22.04 -28.03
CA ASN A 345 3.06 -21.93 -26.63
C ASN A 345 1.94 -21.27 -25.79
N LEU A 346 1.32 -20.22 -26.31
CA LEU A 346 0.18 -19.55 -25.68
C LEU A 346 -1.01 -20.49 -25.46
N PHE A 347 -1.36 -21.27 -26.48
CA PHE A 347 -2.41 -22.29 -26.40
C PHE A 347 -2.09 -23.36 -25.36
N TYR A 348 -0.85 -23.86 -25.34
CA TYR A 348 -0.41 -24.87 -24.37
C TYR A 348 -0.48 -24.34 -22.94
N ALA A 349 0.10 -23.18 -22.65
CA ALA A 349 0.15 -22.62 -21.31
C ALA A 349 -1.25 -22.36 -20.74
N ASN A 350 -2.17 -21.74 -21.52
CA ASN A 350 -3.56 -21.54 -21.13
C ASN A 350 -4.28 -22.85 -20.78
N ASN A 351 -4.09 -23.91 -21.58
CA ASN A 351 -4.69 -25.21 -21.27
C ASN A 351 -4.07 -25.88 -20.04
N MET A 352 -2.77 -25.71 -19.80
CA MET A 352 -2.10 -26.28 -18.64
C MET A 352 -2.58 -25.64 -17.33
N ILE A 353 -2.66 -24.31 -17.26
CA ILE A 353 -3.19 -23.63 -16.05
C ILE A 353 -4.67 -23.95 -15.84
N HIS A 354 -5.48 -24.03 -16.91
CA HIS A 354 -6.86 -24.52 -16.84
C HIS A 354 -6.91 -25.92 -16.20
N ASP A 355 -6.16 -26.88 -16.75
CA ASP A 355 -6.24 -28.27 -16.29
C ASP A 355 -5.73 -28.43 -14.85
N ILE A 356 -4.63 -27.76 -14.47
CA ILE A 356 -4.06 -27.85 -13.11
C ILE A 356 -5.00 -27.22 -12.08
N THR A 357 -5.53 -26.03 -12.37
CA THR A 357 -6.45 -25.36 -11.44
C THR A 357 -7.80 -26.07 -11.36
N TYR A 358 -8.25 -26.73 -12.43
CA TYR A 358 -9.40 -27.63 -12.40
C TYR A 358 -9.21 -28.77 -11.41
N LEU A 359 -8.04 -29.43 -11.43
CA LEU A 359 -7.72 -30.50 -10.47
C LEU A 359 -7.74 -29.97 -9.02
N ALA A 360 -7.25 -28.74 -8.82
CA ALA A 360 -7.20 -28.10 -7.52
C ALA A 360 -8.56 -27.51 -7.06
N GLY A 361 -9.54 -27.39 -7.94
CA GLY A 361 -10.94 -27.08 -7.61
C GLY A 361 -11.54 -25.84 -8.27
N PHE A 362 -10.91 -25.27 -9.30
CA PHE A 362 -11.52 -24.30 -10.20
C PHE A 362 -12.27 -25.04 -11.33
N ASP A 363 -13.43 -25.57 -10.99
CA ASP A 363 -14.29 -26.39 -11.87
C ASP A 363 -15.48 -25.61 -12.43
N GLU A 364 -16.33 -26.29 -13.20
CA GLU A 364 -17.44 -25.68 -13.93
C GLU A 364 -18.42 -24.94 -13.01
N VAL A 365 -18.73 -25.47 -11.83
CA VAL A 365 -19.69 -24.80 -10.91
C VAL A 365 -19.09 -23.63 -10.17
N SER A 366 -17.75 -23.54 -10.13
CA SER A 366 -17.01 -22.39 -9.63
C SER A 366 -16.67 -21.35 -10.72
N GLY A 367 -17.17 -21.55 -11.94
CA GLY A 367 -17.07 -20.59 -13.03
C GLY A 367 -15.72 -20.60 -13.72
N ASN A 368 -15.17 -21.77 -14.03
CA ASN A 368 -14.01 -21.88 -14.91
C ASN A 368 -14.34 -21.51 -16.36
N TYR A 369 -13.32 -21.35 -17.20
CA TYR A 369 -13.45 -20.94 -18.60
C TYR A 369 -13.59 -22.16 -19.51
N GLN A 370 -14.80 -22.47 -19.96
CA GLN A 370 -15.08 -23.60 -20.83
C GLN A 370 -16.24 -23.32 -21.80
N LEU A 371 -16.06 -23.58 -23.09
CA LEU A 371 -17.17 -23.55 -24.05
C LEU A 371 -18.29 -24.53 -23.63
N ASN A 372 -17.92 -25.75 -23.25
CA ASN A 372 -18.83 -26.81 -22.88
C ASN A 372 -18.50 -27.37 -21.50
N ASN A 373 -19.47 -27.29 -20.60
CA ASN A 373 -19.34 -27.77 -19.22
C ASN A 373 -19.73 -29.25 -19.06
N PHE A 374 -20.03 -29.95 -20.17
CA PHE A 374 -20.41 -31.36 -20.22
C PHE A 374 -21.56 -31.74 -19.27
N GLY A 375 -22.45 -30.78 -19.00
CA GLY A 375 -23.58 -30.92 -18.09
C GLY A 375 -23.21 -31.01 -16.60
N LYS A 376 -22.01 -30.58 -16.20
CA LYS A 376 -21.53 -30.60 -14.81
C LYS A 376 -21.97 -29.39 -13.97
N GLY A 377 -22.50 -28.33 -14.60
CA GLY A 377 -22.98 -27.12 -13.94
C GLY A 377 -22.28 -25.87 -14.49
N GLY A 378 -22.41 -24.73 -13.79
CA GLY A 378 -21.89 -23.44 -14.28
C GLY A 378 -22.58 -22.93 -15.54
N ARG A 379 -22.01 -21.88 -16.14
CA ARG A 379 -22.39 -21.35 -17.45
C ARG A 379 -21.19 -21.44 -18.39
N GLY A 380 -21.25 -22.36 -19.34
CA GLY A 380 -20.23 -22.40 -20.40
C GLY A 380 -20.45 -21.33 -21.46
N ASP A 381 -19.87 -21.56 -22.63
CA ASP A 381 -19.71 -20.60 -23.73
C ASP A 381 -18.71 -19.47 -23.41
N ASP A 382 -17.72 -19.79 -22.57
CA ASP A 382 -16.82 -18.81 -22.00
C ASP A 382 -15.36 -19.29 -21.94
N TYR A 383 -14.87 -19.95 -22.98
CA TYR A 383 -13.44 -20.23 -23.13
C TYR A 383 -12.59 -18.94 -23.12
N VAL A 384 -11.30 -19.03 -22.80
CA VAL A 384 -10.39 -17.87 -22.91
C VAL A 384 -10.10 -17.56 -24.38
N ILE A 385 -10.21 -16.30 -24.76
CA ILE A 385 -9.72 -15.80 -26.06
C ILE A 385 -8.32 -15.27 -25.81
N ALA A 386 -7.30 -15.84 -26.44
CA ALA A 386 -5.90 -15.50 -26.18
C ALA A 386 -5.23 -14.96 -27.45
N HIS A 387 -4.95 -13.67 -27.46
CA HIS A 387 -4.28 -12.98 -28.55
C HIS A 387 -2.77 -13.01 -28.34
N GLY A 388 -2.04 -13.58 -29.29
CA GLY A 388 -0.58 -13.47 -29.36
C GLY A 388 -0.16 -12.30 -30.23
N LEU A 389 0.94 -11.66 -29.85
CA LEU A 389 1.49 -10.51 -30.57
C LEU A 389 0.47 -9.39 -30.81
N ASP A 390 -0.42 -9.19 -29.84
CA ASP A 390 -1.53 -8.25 -29.95
C ASP A 390 -1.04 -6.81 -30.19
N GLY A 391 -1.67 -6.12 -31.15
CA GLY A 391 -1.29 -4.79 -31.62
C GLY A 391 -1.74 -3.63 -30.74
N ALA A 392 -2.58 -3.89 -29.72
CA ALA A 392 -3.12 -2.87 -28.81
C ALA A 392 -2.04 -2.29 -27.87
N GLY A 393 -0.92 -3.01 -27.67
CA GLY A 393 0.10 -2.62 -26.70
C GLY A 393 1.48 -3.22 -26.93
N THR A 394 2.43 -2.78 -26.09
CA THR A 394 3.81 -3.29 -25.99
C THR A 394 4.28 -3.22 -24.53
N ASN A 395 5.32 -3.98 -24.16
CA ASN A 395 5.95 -3.99 -22.84
C ASN A 395 4.97 -4.29 -21.69
N ASN A 396 3.97 -5.13 -21.96
CA ASN A 396 2.84 -5.37 -21.09
C ASN A 396 2.14 -6.69 -21.48
N ALA A 397 1.12 -7.10 -20.73
CA ALA A 397 0.08 -8.05 -21.09
C ALA A 397 -1.18 -7.69 -20.28
N ASN A 398 -2.36 -8.17 -20.69
CA ASN A 398 -3.57 -7.91 -19.92
C ASN A 398 -4.59 -9.03 -20.00
N PHE A 399 -5.51 -9.01 -19.03
CA PHE A 399 -6.67 -9.89 -18.99
C PHE A 399 -7.96 -9.13 -18.69
N THR A 400 -9.01 -9.40 -19.47
CA THR A 400 -10.36 -8.85 -19.24
C THR A 400 -11.14 -9.72 -18.28
N LEU A 401 -11.53 -9.16 -17.13
CA LEU A 401 -12.39 -9.83 -16.15
C LEU A 401 -13.82 -9.93 -16.64
N SER A 402 -14.40 -11.13 -16.53
CA SER A 402 -15.76 -11.43 -16.96
C SER A 402 -16.48 -12.35 -15.99
N SER A 403 -17.81 -12.21 -15.91
CA SER A 403 -18.65 -13.12 -15.14
C SER A 403 -18.88 -14.44 -15.88
N ASP A 404 -19.20 -15.51 -15.14
CA ASP A 404 -19.55 -16.85 -15.63
C ASP A 404 -20.50 -16.82 -16.85
N GLY A 405 -20.07 -17.50 -17.92
CA GLY A 405 -20.77 -17.52 -19.21
C GLY A 405 -20.41 -16.40 -20.20
N ASN A 406 -19.37 -15.60 -19.93
CA ASN A 406 -18.76 -14.69 -20.90
C ASN A 406 -17.25 -14.92 -20.97
N ASN A 407 -16.67 -14.90 -22.17
CA ASN A 407 -15.24 -15.11 -22.38
C ASN A 407 -14.38 -14.11 -21.58
N GLY A 408 -13.19 -14.54 -21.16
CA GLY A 408 -12.11 -13.64 -20.78
C GLY A 408 -11.17 -13.46 -21.96
N ASN A 409 -10.67 -12.24 -22.16
CA ASN A 409 -9.72 -11.91 -23.23
C ASN A 409 -8.33 -11.72 -22.63
N MET A 410 -7.34 -12.42 -23.14
CA MET A 410 -5.93 -12.32 -22.77
C MET A 410 -5.15 -11.74 -23.94
N ASN A 411 -4.46 -10.63 -23.74
CA ASN A 411 -3.67 -9.96 -24.78
C ASN A 411 -2.18 -10.03 -24.42
N MET A 412 -1.41 -10.77 -25.21
CA MET A 412 0.03 -10.92 -25.03
C MET A 412 0.77 -10.02 -26.02
N PHE A 413 1.63 -9.13 -25.51
CA PHE A 413 2.30 -8.13 -26.35
C PHE A 413 3.76 -8.43 -26.66
N ARG A 414 4.32 -7.61 -27.56
CA ARG A 414 5.76 -7.50 -27.78
C ARG A 414 6.42 -6.76 -26.65
N TRP A 415 7.62 -7.19 -26.28
CA TRP A 415 8.48 -6.52 -25.31
C TRP A 415 9.78 -6.10 -25.97
N GLY A 416 10.12 -4.82 -25.89
CA GLY A 416 11.42 -4.30 -26.30
C GLY A 416 12.51 -4.90 -25.43
N LEU A 417 13.59 -5.40 -26.04
CA LEU A 417 14.81 -5.70 -25.31
C LEU A 417 15.70 -4.47 -25.27
N PRO A 418 16.52 -4.27 -24.21
CA PRO A 418 17.51 -3.21 -24.18
C PRO A 418 18.53 -3.41 -25.32
N GLN A 419 18.42 -2.65 -26.41
CA GLN A 419 19.13 -2.92 -27.67
C GLN A 419 20.62 -2.51 -27.69
N SER A 420 21.18 -2.02 -26.57
CA SER A 420 22.61 -1.72 -26.50
C SER A 420 23.13 -1.82 -25.08
N LYS A 421 24.25 -2.53 -24.89
CA LYS A 421 25.08 -2.39 -23.70
C LYS A 421 25.88 -1.10 -23.86
N LEU A 422 25.37 0.02 -23.36
CA LEU A 422 26.03 1.31 -23.52
C LEU A 422 27.09 1.57 -22.44
N PHE A 423 26.79 1.26 -21.19
CA PHE A 423 27.69 1.51 -20.06
C PHE A 423 28.22 0.21 -19.45
N SER A 424 29.52 0.19 -19.17
CA SER A 424 30.20 -0.93 -18.51
C SER A 424 31.34 -0.45 -17.63
N ILE A 425 31.72 -1.25 -16.65
CA ILE A 425 32.91 -1.03 -15.81
C ILE A 425 33.93 -2.12 -16.13
N SER A 426 35.19 -1.71 -16.32
CA SER A 426 36.31 -2.62 -16.58
C SER A 426 37.16 -2.89 -15.34
N GLU A 427 37.27 -1.93 -14.43
CA GLU A 427 38.00 -2.05 -13.16
C GLU A 427 37.25 -1.29 -12.04
N PRO A 428 37.26 -1.78 -10.80
CA PRO A 428 37.89 -3.02 -10.32
C PRO A 428 37.07 -4.27 -10.71
N ALA A 429 37.65 -5.46 -10.54
CA ALA A 429 37.04 -6.73 -10.99
C ALA A 429 35.68 -6.99 -10.31
N GLU A 430 35.53 -6.54 -9.07
CA GLU A 430 34.32 -6.66 -8.25
C GLU A 430 33.12 -5.88 -8.82
N LEU A 431 33.37 -4.82 -9.59
CA LEU A 431 32.34 -4.02 -10.26
C LEU A 431 32.28 -4.27 -11.76
N SER A 432 33.12 -5.16 -12.30
CA SER A 432 33.23 -5.35 -13.75
C SER A 432 31.96 -5.96 -14.36
N GLY A 433 31.49 -5.37 -15.46
CA GLY A 433 30.24 -5.80 -16.11
C GLY A 433 29.53 -4.67 -16.84
N SER A 434 28.43 -5.01 -17.51
CA SER A 434 27.50 -4.05 -18.10
C SER A 434 26.46 -3.64 -17.07
N TYR A 435 25.98 -2.40 -17.17
CA TYR A 435 25.00 -1.81 -16.26
C TYR A 435 23.79 -1.34 -17.05
N ASN A 436 22.61 -1.48 -16.46
CA ASN A 436 21.39 -0.85 -16.96
C ASN A 436 21.57 0.67 -16.90
N PHE A 437 21.05 1.38 -17.90
CA PHE A 437 21.22 2.83 -17.99
C PHE A 437 19.96 3.50 -18.52
N GLY A 438 19.76 4.76 -18.13
CA GLY A 438 18.75 5.62 -18.70
C GLY A 438 19.40 6.58 -19.70
N ALA A 439 18.82 6.67 -20.89
CA ALA A 439 19.34 7.52 -21.96
C ALA A 439 18.85 8.97 -21.85
N VAL A 440 19.49 9.84 -22.61
CA VAL A 440 19.04 11.22 -22.83
C VAL A 440 17.79 11.24 -23.73
N GLY A 441 16.82 12.10 -23.41
CA GLY A 441 15.63 12.34 -24.21
C GLY A 441 15.80 13.49 -25.21
N ALA A 442 14.72 14.19 -25.54
CA ALA A 442 14.77 15.37 -26.39
C ALA A 442 15.51 16.55 -25.72
N GLY A 443 16.15 17.40 -26.52
CA GLY A 443 16.78 18.65 -26.07
C GLY A 443 18.30 18.56 -25.79
N TRP A 444 18.93 17.41 -26.01
CA TRP A 444 20.38 17.25 -25.90
C TRP A 444 21.09 17.40 -27.25
N VAL A 445 22.41 17.68 -27.24
CA VAL A 445 23.23 17.77 -28.48
C VAL A 445 23.52 16.39 -29.06
N LEU A 446 23.82 15.40 -28.21
CA LEU A 446 24.08 14.03 -28.62
C LEU A 446 22.77 13.24 -28.64
N ASP A 447 22.62 12.35 -29.62
CA ASP A 447 21.50 11.43 -29.67
C ASP A 447 21.64 10.31 -28.62
N ALA A 448 20.51 9.72 -28.22
CA ALA A 448 20.42 8.69 -27.20
C ALA A 448 21.19 7.40 -27.52
N ASN A 449 21.49 7.15 -28.81
CA ASN A 449 22.14 5.93 -29.27
C ASN A 449 23.66 6.06 -29.31
N TYR A 450 24.18 7.28 -29.14
CA TYR A 450 25.61 7.56 -29.02
C TYR A 450 26.48 6.89 -30.10
N VAL A 451 25.98 6.84 -31.35
CA VAL A 451 26.46 5.97 -32.46
C VAL A 451 27.94 6.17 -32.84
N ASN A 452 28.65 7.13 -32.25
CA ASN A 452 30.09 7.36 -32.45
C ASN A 452 30.85 7.72 -31.15
N VAL A 453 30.34 7.31 -29.98
CA VAL A 453 30.98 7.55 -28.68
C VAL A 453 31.77 6.33 -28.24
N ASP A 454 33.02 6.55 -27.82
CA ASP A 454 33.85 5.57 -27.11
C ASP A 454 34.65 6.33 -26.04
N VAL A 455 34.04 6.47 -24.87
CA VAL A 455 34.68 7.12 -23.71
C VAL A 455 35.09 6.04 -22.75
N THR A 456 36.37 5.99 -22.38
CA THR A 456 36.88 5.16 -21.28
C THR A 456 37.66 6.07 -20.34
N ALA A 457 37.20 6.21 -19.10
CA ALA A 457 37.81 7.09 -18.11
C ALA A 457 37.50 6.62 -16.68
N GLU A 458 38.29 7.10 -15.72
CA GLU A 458 38.00 6.89 -14.30
C GLU A 458 36.72 7.65 -13.90
N LEU A 459 35.98 7.13 -12.93
CA LEU A 459 34.82 7.78 -12.34
C LEU A 459 35.24 8.62 -11.13
N ALA A 460 34.56 9.74 -10.91
CA ALA A 460 34.68 10.56 -9.72
C ALA A 460 33.36 11.28 -9.41
N GLN A 461 33.08 11.51 -8.13
CA GLN A 461 31.87 12.21 -7.70
C GLN A 461 32.07 13.72 -7.77
N ALA A 462 31.14 14.46 -8.37
CA ALA A 462 31.19 15.91 -8.48
C ALA A 462 30.34 16.59 -7.40
N PHE A 463 30.84 17.69 -6.86
CA PHE A 463 30.19 18.48 -5.82
C PHE A 463 30.29 19.99 -6.10
N ASP A 464 29.30 20.76 -5.67
CA ASP A 464 29.37 22.21 -5.52
C ASP A 464 29.44 22.61 -4.02
N ASP A 465 29.15 23.87 -3.69
CA ASP A 465 29.09 24.36 -2.30
C ASP A 465 27.80 24.01 -1.55
N HIS A 466 26.86 23.30 -2.21
CA HIS A 466 25.60 22.78 -1.66
C HIS A 466 25.56 21.25 -1.75
N PRO A 467 26.33 20.51 -0.91
CA PRO A 467 26.51 19.07 -1.04
C PRO A 467 25.25 18.22 -0.73
N GLN A 468 24.11 18.84 -0.43
CA GLN A 468 22.84 18.15 -0.22
C GLN A 468 22.17 17.80 -1.55
N PHE A 469 21.44 16.68 -1.58
CA PHE A 469 20.84 16.10 -2.80
C PHE A 469 20.03 17.09 -3.65
N SER A 470 19.29 18.01 -3.02
CA SER A 470 18.39 18.93 -3.71
C SER A 470 19.12 19.87 -4.70
N GLU A 471 20.32 20.31 -4.33
CA GLU A 471 21.04 21.41 -5.01
C GLU A 471 22.44 21.02 -5.53
N ASN A 472 22.92 19.82 -5.23
CA ASN A 472 24.29 19.42 -5.62
C ASN A 472 24.55 19.51 -7.13
N VAL A 473 25.56 20.27 -7.52
CA VAL A 473 25.98 20.59 -8.90
C VAL A 473 24.95 21.44 -9.67
N CYS A 474 24.08 22.15 -8.96
CA CYS A 474 23.30 23.25 -9.57
C CYS A 474 24.18 24.49 -9.76
N ASP A 475 25.25 24.62 -8.97
CA ASP A 475 26.26 25.66 -9.09
C ASP A 475 27.60 25.11 -9.62
N GLU A 476 28.62 25.98 -9.66
CA GLU A 476 29.97 25.65 -10.14
C GLU A 476 30.61 24.53 -9.29
N VAL A 477 31.10 23.48 -9.96
CA VAL A 477 31.76 22.34 -9.32
C VAL A 477 33.03 22.78 -8.59
N ILE A 478 33.10 22.54 -7.27
CA ILE A 478 34.22 22.97 -6.43
C ILE A 478 35.41 22.01 -6.47
N ASN A 479 35.18 20.73 -6.79
CA ASN A 479 36.23 19.71 -6.89
C ASN A 479 36.71 19.46 -8.33
N GLY A 480 36.75 20.50 -9.17
CA GLY A 480 37.09 20.40 -10.59
C GLY A 480 38.43 19.69 -10.89
N GLU A 481 39.44 19.80 -10.03
CA GLU A 481 40.72 19.06 -10.22
C GLU A 481 40.54 17.53 -10.16
N GLU A 482 39.52 17.03 -9.46
CA GLU A 482 39.21 15.61 -9.36
C GLU A 482 38.34 15.12 -10.53
N ILE A 483 37.61 16.04 -11.18
CA ILE A 483 36.67 15.78 -12.27
C ILE A 483 37.30 15.90 -13.66
N ASP A 484 38.33 16.74 -13.82
CA ASP A 484 39.00 16.98 -15.11
C ASP A 484 39.48 15.67 -15.75
N GLY A 485 38.97 15.36 -16.95
CA GLY A 485 39.27 14.14 -17.69
C GLY A 485 38.54 12.86 -17.23
N LYS A 486 37.62 12.96 -16.26
CA LYS A 486 36.90 11.82 -15.65
C LYS A 486 35.42 11.76 -16.04
N ILE A 487 34.78 10.63 -15.76
CA ILE A 487 33.32 10.49 -15.82
C ILE A 487 32.75 11.01 -14.49
N ALA A 488 32.02 12.12 -14.53
CA ALA A 488 31.46 12.73 -13.33
C ALA A 488 30.18 11.99 -12.89
N MET A 489 30.12 11.56 -11.62
CA MET A 489 28.93 11.02 -11.00
C MET A 489 28.22 12.10 -10.16
N ILE A 490 26.93 12.27 -10.38
CA ILE A 490 26.11 13.32 -9.74
C ILE A 490 24.78 12.71 -9.35
N TYR A 491 24.36 12.82 -8.08
CA TYR A 491 22.99 12.45 -7.71
C TYR A 491 21.99 13.48 -8.24
N ARG A 492 20.83 13.00 -8.70
CA ARG A 492 19.73 13.89 -9.11
C ARG A 492 19.26 14.76 -7.94
N GLY A 493 18.76 15.94 -8.29
CA GLY A 493 18.18 16.92 -7.38
C GLY A 493 17.02 17.65 -8.07
N LEU A 494 16.74 18.88 -7.64
CA LEU A 494 15.63 19.69 -8.19
C LEU A 494 16.01 20.48 -9.44
N CYS A 495 17.28 20.85 -9.63
CA CYS A 495 17.70 21.53 -10.86
C CYS A 495 17.80 20.56 -12.06
N GLU A 496 17.62 21.11 -13.26
CA GLU A 496 17.55 20.33 -14.49
C GLU A 496 18.85 19.56 -14.79
N PHE A 497 18.72 18.37 -15.39
CA PHE A 497 19.86 17.52 -15.73
C PHE A 497 20.87 18.19 -16.67
N GLY A 498 20.38 19.03 -17.59
CA GLY A 498 21.21 19.78 -18.52
C GLY A 498 22.17 20.75 -17.82
N ASP A 499 21.73 21.39 -16.73
CA ASP A 499 22.54 22.32 -15.94
C ASP A 499 23.66 21.59 -15.20
N LYS A 500 23.30 20.51 -14.49
CA LYS A 500 24.26 19.64 -13.80
C LYS A 500 25.33 19.10 -14.76
N ALA A 501 24.90 18.63 -15.92
CA ALA A 501 25.82 18.10 -16.92
C ALA A 501 26.72 19.20 -17.53
N LEU A 502 26.19 20.42 -17.72
CA LEU A 502 26.96 21.56 -18.20
C LEU A 502 28.00 22.01 -17.17
N ASN A 503 27.65 22.06 -15.88
CA ASN A 503 28.57 22.42 -14.81
C ASN A 503 29.72 21.41 -14.69
N ALA A 504 29.43 20.10 -14.74
CA ALA A 504 30.46 19.07 -14.78
C ALA A 504 31.32 19.12 -16.05
N GLN A 505 30.72 19.38 -17.22
CA GLN A 505 31.45 19.61 -18.47
C GLN A 505 32.41 20.80 -18.35
N ASN A 506 31.97 21.92 -17.77
CA ASN A 506 32.79 23.11 -17.58
C ASN A 506 33.96 22.85 -16.60
N ALA A 507 33.78 21.92 -15.67
CA ALA A 507 34.82 21.43 -14.77
C ALA A 507 35.78 20.40 -15.41
N GLY A 508 35.59 20.04 -16.68
CA GLY A 508 36.49 19.18 -17.44
C GLY A 508 36.05 17.71 -17.55
N ALA A 509 34.84 17.35 -17.11
CA ALA A 509 34.32 15.99 -17.26
C ALA A 509 34.26 15.56 -18.74
N VAL A 510 34.54 14.28 -19.01
CA VAL A 510 34.45 13.70 -20.37
C VAL A 510 33.14 12.96 -20.63
N ALA A 511 32.38 12.69 -19.56
CA ALA A 511 31.03 12.14 -19.56
C ALA A 511 30.37 12.40 -18.20
N VAL A 512 29.04 12.27 -18.13
CA VAL A 512 28.28 12.44 -16.88
C VAL A 512 27.36 11.25 -16.65
N ILE A 513 27.35 10.77 -15.41
CA ILE A 513 26.41 9.78 -14.89
C ILE A 513 25.53 10.46 -13.85
N ILE A 514 24.23 10.59 -14.14
CA ILE A 514 23.25 11.05 -13.16
C ILE A 514 22.69 9.85 -12.38
N CYS A 515 22.97 9.80 -11.09
CA CYS A 515 22.47 8.77 -10.20
C CYS A 515 21.03 9.07 -9.79
N ASN A 516 20.14 8.11 -10.02
CA ASN A 516 18.78 8.18 -9.51
C ASN A 516 18.78 8.06 -7.98
N VAL A 517 17.68 8.44 -7.33
CA VAL A 517 17.53 8.39 -5.87
C VAL A 517 16.14 7.91 -5.48
N PRO A 518 15.98 7.27 -4.30
CA PRO A 518 14.69 6.84 -3.79
C PRO A 518 13.67 7.97 -3.69
N GLY A 519 12.41 7.64 -3.95
CA GLY A 519 11.26 8.57 -3.90
C GLY A 519 11.10 9.47 -5.12
N ALA A 520 12.07 9.48 -6.04
CA ALA A 520 12.09 10.41 -7.17
C ALA A 520 11.04 10.06 -8.24
N GLY A 521 10.57 11.07 -8.99
CA GLY A 521 9.54 10.87 -10.01
C GLY A 521 8.10 10.81 -9.47
N ASN A 522 7.87 11.42 -8.30
CA ASN A 522 6.59 11.50 -7.60
C ASN A 522 6.07 10.18 -7.02
N ASP A 523 6.90 9.14 -7.00
CA ASP A 523 6.57 7.84 -6.38
C ASP A 523 7.31 7.68 -5.04
N PRO A 524 6.65 7.91 -3.89
CA PRO A 524 7.27 7.75 -2.56
C PRO A 524 7.68 6.30 -2.27
N SER A 525 7.20 5.32 -3.03
CA SER A 525 7.57 3.91 -2.90
C SER A 525 8.73 3.48 -3.80
N SER A 526 9.21 4.37 -4.67
CA SER A 526 10.38 4.09 -5.52
C SER A 526 11.65 3.96 -4.68
N ASP A 527 12.38 2.85 -4.87
CA ASP A 527 13.69 2.64 -4.27
C ASP A 527 14.83 3.34 -5.04
N GLY A 528 14.51 3.94 -6.19
CA GLY A 528 15.45 4.61 -7.08
C GLY A 528 16.42 3.68 -7.81
N ASN A 529 16.25 2.36 -7.76
CA ASN A 529 17.19 1.40 -8.36
C ASN A 529 17.06 1.29 -9.89
N GLU A 530 15.98 1.80 -10.46
CA GLU A 530 15.86 1.90 -11.90
C GLU A 530 16.54 3.17 -12.44
N PRO A 531 17.29 3.08 -13.56
CA PRO A 531 17.76 4.25 -14.28
C PRO A 531 16.60 5.11 -14.81
N MET A 532 16.88 6.36 -15.16
CA MET A 532 15.86 7.34 -15.56
C MET A 532 16.13 7.98 -16.91
N GLY A 533 15.06 8.26 -17.67
CA GLY A 533 15.13 9.15 -18.82
C GLY A 533 15.43 10.58 -18.40
N MET A 534 16.30 11.28 -19.13
CA MET A 534 16.71 12.64 -18.79
C MET A 534 16.35 13.62 -19.90
N GLY A 535 15.48 14.59 -19.63
CA GLY A 535 15.22 15.71 -20.54
C GLY A 535 16.39 16.71 -20.58
N GLY A 536 16.62 17.35 -21.73
CA GLY A 536 17.73 18.29 -21.90
C GLY A 536 17.56 19.62 -21.17
N GLY A 537 16.33 20.04 -20.90
CA GLY A 537 16.07 21.34 -20.28
C GLY A 537 16.57 22.52 -21.14
N ALA A 538 16.83 23.66 -20.49
CA ALA A 538 17.36 24.86 -21.13
C ALA A 538 18.85 24.74 -21.51
N PHE A 539 19.63 23.95 -20.77
CA PHE A 539 21.08 23.85 -20.91
C PHE A 539 21.56 22.62 -21.70
N GLY A 540 20.71 21.60 -21.88
CA GLY A 540 21.01 20.40 -22.68
C GLY A 540 21.58 20.66 -24.07
N PRO A 541 21.13 21.69 -24.83
CA PRO A 541 21.72 22.05 -26.13
C PRO A 541 23.17 22.57 -26.07
N GLN A 542 23.74 22.74 -24.89
CA GLN A 542 25.13 23.18 -24.65
C GLN A 542 26.03 22.05 -24.15
N VAL A 543 25.46 20.89 -23.82
CA VAL A 543 26.21 19.73 -23.34
C VAL A 543 26.67 18.90 -24.52
N THR A 544 27.98 18.81 -24.72
CA THR A 544 28.66 18.14 -25.85
C THR A 544 29.35 16.82 -25.48
N ILE A 545 29.28 16.43 -24.20
CA ILE A 545 29.75 15.15 -23.67
C ILE A 545 28.57 14.19 -23.45
N PRO A 546 28.78 12.85 -23.47
CA PRO A 546 27.72 11.89 -23.23
C PRO A 546 27.20 11.96 -21.79
N VAL A 547 25.88 11.79 -21.64
CA VAL A 547 25.17 11.79 -20.36
C VAL A 547 24.31 10.53 -20.27
N LEU A 548 24.41 9.79 -19.18
CA LEU A 548 23.56 8.63 -18.91
C LEU A 548 23.13 8.66 -17.45
N SER A 549 22.12 7.88 -17.10
CA SER A 549 21.72 7.69 -15.70
C SER A 549 21.89 6.25 -15.28
N LEU A 550 22.09 6.03 -13.99
CA LEU A 550 22.09 4.71 -13.35
C LEU A 550 21.15 4.69 -12.16
N GLY A 551 20.74 3.50 -11.77
CA GLY A 551 20.03 3.24 -10.52
C GLY A 551 20.82 3.60 -9.27
N PHE A 552 20.10 3.94 -8.20
CA PHE A 552 20.64 4.32 -6.90
C PHE A 552 21.56 3.24 -6.30
N GLY A 553 21.14 1.97 -6.34
CA GLY A 553 21.92 0.85 -5.81
C GLY A 553 23.27 0.68 -6.50
N ASP A 554 23.30 0.75 -7.83
CA ASP A 554 24.55 0.64 -8.58
C ASP A 554 25.44 1.87 -8.41
N CYS A 555 24.85 3.06 -8.40
CA CYS A 555 25.58 4.28 -8.05
C CYS A 555 26.21 4.19 -6.66
N ASN A 556 25.49 3.73 -5.64
CA ASN A 556 26.02 3.59 -4.28
C ASN A 556 27.16 2.57 -4.20
N LYS A 557 27.07 1.43 -4.91
CA LYS A 557 28.18 0.46 -4.97
C LYS A 557 29.44 1.10 -5.56
N ILE A 558 29.28 1.89 -6.62
CA ILE A 558 30.40 2.60 -7.27
C ILE A 558 30.96 3.68 -6.35
N VAL A 559 30.11 4.54 -5.78
CA VAL A 559 30.50 5.63 -4.88
C VAL A 559 31.20 5.09 -3.63
N ALA A 560 30.66 4.05 -2.98
CA ALA A 560 31.30 3.41 -1.83
C ALA A 560 32.70 2.85 -2.17
N THR A 561 32.89 2.36 -3.38
CA THR A 561 34.20 1.88 -3.87
C THR A 561 35.19 3.03 -4.08
N LEU A 562 34.71 4.15 -4.63
CA LEU A 562 35.48 5.39 -4.80
C LEU A 562 35.89 6.00 -3.44
N GLU A 563 34.96 6.09 -2.48
CA GLU A 563 35.20 6.55 -1.11
C GLU A 563 36.17 5.64 -0.35
N GLY A 564 36.17 4.34 -0.66
CA GLY A 564 37.16 3.37 -0.20
C GLY A 564 38.57 3.55 -0.80
N GLY A 565 38.75 4.50 -1.72
CA GLY A 565 40.02 4.82 -2.37
C GLY A 565 40.40 3.88 -3.53
N THR A 566 39.45 3.09 -4.04
CA THR A 566 39.69 2.21 -5.19
C THR A 566 39.22 2.90 -6.48
N PRO A 567 40.10 3.14 -7.47
CA PRO A 567 39.70 3.72 -8.74
C PRO A 567 38.70 2.81 -9.47
N VAL A 568 37.68 3.41 -10.07
CA VAL A 568 36.69 2.72 -10.92
C VAL A 568 36.82 3.25 -12.34
N VAL A 569 36.96 2.36 -13.33
CA VAL A 569 37.12 2.71 -14.75
C VAL A 569 35.88 2.28 -15.51
N GLY A 570 35.14 3.25 -16.03
CA GLY A 570 33.94 3.03 -16.83
C GLY A 570 34.17 3.25 -18.31
N ARG A 571 33.34 2.60 -19.13
CA ARG A 571 33.31 2.74 -20.59
C ARG A 571 31.90 2.98 -21.09
N ILE A 572 31.73 4.01 -21.90
CA ILE A 572 30.50 4.35 -22.64
C ILE A 572 30.76 4.05 -24.11
N PHE A 573 30.14 2.98 -24.61
CA PHE A 573 30.30 2.51 -25.98
C PHE A 573 29.07 1.70 -26.41
N PRO A 574 28.37 2.05 -27.50
CA PRO A 574 27.21 1.28 -27.96
C PRO A 574 27.65 -0.05 -28.58
N GLU A 575 27.58 -1.15 -27.81
CA GLU A 575 27.75 -2.49 -28.36
C GLU A 575 26.48 -2.95 -29.07
N SER A 576 26.61 -3.38 -30.33
CA SER A 576 25.55 -4.12 -31.01
C SER A 576 25.44 -5.50 -30.36
N THR A 577 24.34 -5.74 -29.65
CA THR A 577 23.97 -7.08 -29.20
C THR A 577 23.52 -7.88 -30.43
N GLY A 578 24.10 -9.06 -30.64
CA GLY A 578 23.44 -10.06 -31.50
C GLY A 578 22.21 -10.57 -30.77
N GLY A 579 21.11 -10.80 -31.48
CA GLY A 579 19.82 -11.23 -30.93
C GLY A 579 18.67 -10.34 -31.42
N PRO A 580 17.43 -10.64 -31.02
CA PRO A 580 16.27 -9.89 -31.45
C PRO A 580 16.15 -8.56 -30.71
N SER A 581 15.48 -7.64 -31.37
CA SER A 581 15.23 -6.27 -30.94
C SER A 581 14.02 -6.22 -29.97
N GLN A 582 13.12 -7.19 -30.10
CA GLN A 582 11.96 -7.44 -29.25
C GLN A 582 11.80 -8.94 -28.99
N VAL A 583 11.09 -9.30 -27.93
CA VAL A 583 10.63 -10.67 -27.65
C VAL A 583 9.13 -10.69 -27.44
N SER A 584 8.52 -11.86 -27.51
CA SER A 584 7.09 -12.02 -27.23
C SER A 584 6.83 -12.47 -25.81
N ALA A 585 5.82 -11.86 -25.17
CA ALA A 585 5.32 -12.32 -23.88
C ALA A 585 4.71 -13.72 -23.93
N SER A 586 4.24 -14.19 -25.09
CA SER A 586 3.66 -15.54 -25.24
C SER A 586 4.68 -16.68 -25.08
N PHE A 587 5.99 -16.40 -25.08
CA PHE A 587 7.01 -17.38 -24.73
C PHE A 587 7.34 -17.39 -23.23
N ASP A 588 6.80 -16.46 -22.46
CA ASP A 588 6.93 -16.41 -21.00
C ASP A 588 5.66 -16.98 -20.35
N ASN A 589 5.70 -18.27 -20.01
CA ASN A 589 4.63 -18.96 -19.31
C ASN A 589 4.31 -18.26 -17.97
N GLY A 590 5.27 -17.61 -17.33
CA GLY A 590 5.06 -16.85 -16.10
C GLY A 590 4.10 -15.69 -16.30
N ILE A 591 4.22 -14.94 -17.40
CA ILE A 591 3.29 -13.86 -17.75
C ILE A 591 1.93 -14.44 -18.13
N ILE A 592 1.87 -15.52 -18.92
CA ILE A 592 0.59 -16.15 -19.30
C ILE A 592 -0.19 -16.63 -18.05
N PHE A 593 0.50 -17.24 -17.09
CA PHE A 593 -0.12 -17.70 -15.85
C PHE A 593 -0.55 -16.55 -14.95
N HIS A 594 0.19 -15.43 -14.96
CA HIS A 594 -0.22 -14.21 -14.30
C HIS A 594 -1.55 -13.69 -14.88
N GLU A 595 -1.65 -13.51 -16.20
CA GLU A 595 -2.86 -13.03 -16.85
C GLU A 595 -4.06 -13.95 -16.58
N PHE A 596 -3.89 -15.27 -16.69
CA PHE A 596 -4.96 -16.21 -16.38
C PHE A 596 -5.35 -16.17 -14.88
N GLY A 597 -4.39 -15.85 -14.01
CA GLY A 597 -4.61 -15.62 -12.58
C GLY A 597 -5.60 -14.50 -12.29
N HIS A 598 -5.65 -13.46 -13.12
CA HIS A 598 -6.71 -12.44 -13.07
C HIS A 598 -8.08 -13.08 -13.36
N GLY A 599 -8.19 -13.90 -14.39
CA GLY A 599 -9.42 -14.63 -14.70
C GLY A 599 -9.90 -15.52 -13.54
N ILE A 600 -8.99 -16.28 -12.92
CA ILE A 600 -9.30 -17.15 -11.77
C ILE A 600 -9.83 -16.31 -10.60
N SER A 601 -9.09 -15.28 -10.20
CA SER A 601 -9.46 -14.43 -9.05
C SER A 601 -10.74 -13.65 -9.32
N GLY A 602 -10.92 -13.14 -10.55
CA GLY A 602 -12.13 -12.45 -11.01
C GLY A 602 -13.39 -13.33 -11.03
N ARG A 603 -13.27 -14.65 -11.21
CA ARG A 603 -14.39 -15.61 -11.14
C ARG A 603 -14.67 -16.10 -9.72
N LEU A 604 -13.64 -16.36 -8.92
CA LEU A 604 -13.83 -16.99 -7.61
C LEU A 604 -14.30 -16.02 -6.52
N ILE A 605 -13.83 -14.77 -6.57
CA ILE A 605 -13.98 -13.79 -5.49
C ILE A 605 -15.31 -13.05 -5.66
N GLY A 606 -16.14 -13.06 -4.63
CA GLY A 606 -17.52 -12.57 -4.69
C GLY A 606 -18.52 -13.50 -5.38
N GLY A 607 -18.03 -14.59 -5.99
CA GLY A 607 -18.82 -15.62 -6.66
C GLY A 607 -18.79 -15.50 -8.18
N PRO A 608 -19.00 -16.61 -8.93
CA PRO A 608 -18.81 -16.68 -10.39
C PRO A 608 -19.54 -15.62 -11.21
N ASN A 609 -20.68 -15.13 -10.73
CA ASN A 609 -21.50 -14.15 -11.43
C ASN A 609 -21.21 -12.69 -11.06
N GLN A 610 -20.16 -12.39 -10.29
CA GLN A 610 -19.80 -11.04 -9.84
C GLN A 610 -18.31 -10.79 -10.07
N VAL A 611 -17.94 -9.53 -10.34
CA VAL A 611 -16.54 -9.09 -10.38
C VAL A 611 -16.32 -8.10 -9.23
N CYS A 612 -15.45 -8.49 -8.30
CA CYS A 612 -15.43 -7.97 -6.92
C CYS A 612 -14.03 -7.54 -6.43
N LEU A 613 -13.14 -7.16 -7.34
CA LEU A 613 -11.75 -6.75 -7.06
C LEU A 613 -11.51 -5.28 -7.41
N GLY A 614 -12.29 -4.38 -6.81
CA GLY A 614 -12.22 -2.94 -7.09
C GLY A 614 -11.89 -2.07 -5.88
N THR A 615 -11.47 -2.66 -4.76
CA THR A 615 -11.12 -1.92 -3.54
C THR A 615 -9.71 -1.37 -3.58
N ASP A 616 -9.44 -0.36 -2.75
CA ASP A 616 -8.10 0.25 -2.62
C ASP A 616 -7.07 -0.79 -2.15
N GLU A 617 -7.47 -1.70 -1.26
CA GLU A 617 -6.66 -2.82 -0.75
C GLU A 617 -6.79 -4.15 -1.52
N GLN A 618 -7.28 -4.13 -2.75
CA GLN A 618 -7.50 -5.37 -3.51
C GLN A 618 -6.19 -6.15 -3.76
N MET A 619 -6.27 -7.48 -3.81
CA MET A 619 -5.10 -8.39 -3.89
C MET A 619 -4.92 -9.09 -5.26
N GLY A 620 -5.62 -8.62 -6.30
CA GLY A 620 -5.68 -9.13 -7.68
C GLY A 620 -4.33 -9.58 -8.22
N GLU A 621 -3.41 -8.63 -8.33
CA GLU A 621 -2.03 -8.80 -8.80
C GLU A 621 -1.26 -9.86 -8.02
N GLY A 622 -1.49 -9.94 -6.69
CA GLY A 622 -0.78 -10.88 -5.83
C GLY A 622 -1.26 -12.32 -6.01
N TRP A 623 -2.54 -12.53 -6.32
CA TRP A 623 -3.04 -13.85 -6.71
C TRP A 623 -2.50 -14.27 -8.07
N SER A 624 -2.38 -13.34 -9.02
CA SER A 624 -1.81 -13.59 -10.35
C SER A 624 -0.33 -13.96 -10.29
N ASP A 625 0.49 -13.20 -9.55
CA ASP A 625 1.90 -13.52 -9.32
C ASP A 625 2.08 -14.87 -8.62
N PHE A 626 1.19 -15.25 -7.70
CA PHE A 626 1.23 -16.56 -7.09
C PHE A 626 1.13 -17.70 -8.11
N PHE A 627 0.25 -17.61 -9.13
CA PHE A 627 0.17 -18.63 -10.17
C PHE A 627 1.37 -18.64 -11.11
N SER A 628 1.92 -17.44 -11.40
CA SER A 628 3.19 -17.30 -12.12
C SER A 628 4.28 -18.12 -11.43
N LEU A 629 4.48 -17.90 -10.13
CA LEU A 629 5.50 -18.56 -9.33
C LEU A 629 5.22 -20.06 -9.09
N ALA A 630 4.01 -20.41 -8.64
CA ALA A 630 3.70 -21.76 -8.17
C ALA A 630 3.75 -22.81 -9.30
N LEU A 631 3.50 -22.40 -10.55
CA LEU A 631 3.49 -23.30 -11.70
C LEU A 631 4.84 -23.41 -12.42
N THR A 632 5.83 -22.58 -12.05
CA THR A 632 7.17 -22.56 -12.67
C THR A 632 8.30 -22.94 -11.70
N VAL A 633 7.96 -23.45 -10.51
CA VAL A 633 8.94 -24.01 -9.56
C VAL A 633 9.57 -25.27 -10.14
N GLU A 634 10.91 -25.32 -10.13
CA GLU A 634 11.73 -26.44 -10.55
C GLU A 634 12.10 -27.36 -9.36
N PRO A 635 12.41 -28.64 -9.59
CA PRO A 635 12.65 -29.61 -8.51
C PRO A 635 13.78 -29.27 -7.51
N ASP A 636 14.76 -28.47 -7.91
CA ASP A 636 15.93 -28.12 -7.09
C ASP A 636 15.81 -26.72 -6.43
N ASP A 637 14.70 -26.02 -6.64
CA ASP A 637 14.44 -24.71 -6.05
C ASP A 637 14.28 -24.77 -4.53
N LEU A 638 14.54 -23.64 -3.90
CA LEU A 638 14.27 -23.38 -2.49
C LEU A 638 13.44 -22.10 -2.33
N GLY A 639 12.66 -22.01 -1.26
CA GLY A 639 11.91 -20.80 -0.95
C GLY A 639 12.77 -19.55 -0.76
N SER A 640 14.01 -19.73 -0.32
CA SER A 640 14.99 -18.66 -0.13
C SER A 640 15.60 -18.14 -1.43
N ASP A 641 15.39 -18.81 -2.57
CA ASP A 641 15.99 -18.39 -3.83
C ASP A 641 15.42 -17.05 -4.30
N VAL A 642 16.19 -16.36 -5.15
CA VAL A 642 15.77 -15.11 -5.79
C VAL A 642 14.87 -15.45 -6.98
N ARG A 643 13.57 -15.14 -6.90
CA ARG A 643 12.60 -15.37 -7.98
C ARG A 643 11.99 -14.06 -8.48
N GLY A 644 12.52 -13.54 -9.59
CA GLY A 644 11.92 -12.42 -10.32
C GLY A 644 10.87 -12.90 -11.33
N ILE A 645 9.90 -12.04 -11.67
CA ILE A 645 8.90 -12.29 -12.73
C ILE A 645 9.26 -11.48 -13.97
N GLY A 646 9.13 -12.07 -15.16
CA GLY A 646 9.36 -11.37 -16.43
C GLY A 646 10.83 -11.14 -16.76
N ASN A 647 11.75 -11.96 -16.23
CA ASN A 647 13.18 -11.82 -16.49
C ASN A 647 13.52 -11.97 -17.99
N PHE A 648 12.81 -12.84 -18.71
CA PHE A 648 13.03 -13.05 -20.14
C PHE A 648 12.70 -11.80 -20.96
N VAL A 649 11.52 -11.21 -20.72
CA VAL A 649 11.08 -10.03 -21.45
C VAL A 649 11.88 -8.76 -21.12
N GLN A 650 12.58 -8.75 -19.97
CA GLN A 650 13.53 -7.71 -19.58
C GLN A 650 14.97 -7.96 -20.08
N GLY A 651 15.24 -9.10 -20.72
CA GLY A 651 16.61 -9.48 -21.12
C GLY A 651 17.54 -9.78 -19.93
N ASN A 652 16.97 -10.07 -18.76
CA ASN A 652 17.69 -10.41 -17.53
C ASN A 652 18.08 -11.90 -17.48
N SER A 653 19.01 -12.25 -16.58
CA SER A 653 19.28 -13.65 -16.23
C SER A 653 18.13 -14.26 -15.41
N THR A 654 18.13 -15.58 -15.21
CA THR A 654 17.12 -16.29 -14.40
C THR A 654 17.02 -15.82 -12.95
N VAL A 655 18.10 -15.26 -12.39
CA VAL A 655 18.15 -14.67 -11.03
C VAL A 655 18.07 -13.14 -11.04
N GLY A 656 17.59 -12.55 -12.14
CA GLY A 656 17.36 -11.12 -12.25
C GLY A 656 16.21 -10.65 -11.35
N PRO A 657 16.13 -9.34 -11.09
CA PRO A 657 15.09 -8.76 -10.23
C PRO A 657 13.68 -8.89 -10.82
N GLY A 658 13.56 -9.10 -12.12
CA GLY A 658 12.28 -9.08 -12.82
C GLY A 658 11.66 -7.69 -12.88
N ILE A 659 10.34 -7.63 -12.92
CA ILE A 659 9.53 -6.41 -13.10
C ILE A 659 8.91 -5.88 -11.80
N ARG A 660 9.15 -6.53 -10.66
CA ARG A 660 8.62 -6.16 -9.33
C ARG A 660 9.67 -5.42 -8.50
N ARG A 661 9.25 -4.65 -7.48
CA ARG A 661 10.18 -3.88 -6.62
C ARG A 661 11.17 -4.78 -5.87
N PHE A 662 10.74 -5.99 -5.51
CA PHE A 662 11.59 -7.01 -4.91
C PHE A 662 11.33 -8.36 -5.60
N PRO A 663 12.38 -9.15 -5.85
CA PRO A 663 12.18 -10.55 -6.22
C PRO A 663 11.50 -11.30 -5.07
N TYR A 664 10.69 -12.30 -5.39
CA TYR A 664 10.03 -13.14 -4.39
C TYR A 664 11.03 -14.08 -3.73
N SER A 665 10.98 -14.14 -2.40
CA SER A 665 11.80 -15.02 -1.58
C SER A 665 11.20 -15.15 -0.18
N THR A 666 11.39 -16.30 0.46
CA THR A 666 11.08 -16.49 1.88
C THR A 666 12.14 -15.85 2.79
N ASP A 667 13.31 -15.51 2.25
CA ASP A 667 14.37 -14.77 2.95
C ASP A 667 14.01 -13.27 3.01
N MET A 668 13.70 -12.79 4.22
CA MET A 668 13.31 -11.40 4.47
C MET A 668 14.44 -10.39 4.20
N SER A 669 15.68 -10.83 3.99
CA SER A 669 16.77 -9.95 3.52
C SER A 669 16.73 -9.70 2.01
N ILE A 670 16.07 -10.57 1.24
CA ILE A 670 15.84 -10.44 -0.20
C ILE A 670 14.51 -9.73 -0.45
N ASN A 671 13.44 -10.19 0.21
CA ASN A 671 12.12 -9.56 0.17
C ASN A 671 11.65 -9.18 1.58
N PRO A 672 11.90 -7.93 2.02
CA PRO A 672 11.52 -7.47 3.35
C PRO A 672 10.05 -7.01 3.46
N GLN A 673 9.24 -7.14 2.41
CA GLN A 673 7.90 -6.56 2.37
C GLN A 673 6.95 -7.20 3.40
N THR A 674 6.17 -6.34 4.03
CA THR A 674 5.23 -6.58 5.12
C THR A 674 3.93 -5.81 4.87
N PHE A 675 2.89 -6.06 5.70
CA PHE A 675 1.58 -5.44 5.53
C PHE A 675 1.63 -3.90 5.55
N LYS A 676 2.54 -3.26 6.29
CA LYS A 676 2.68 -1.79 6.23
C LYS A 676 3.11 -1.25 4.86
N ASP A 677 3.76 -2.07 4.03
CA ASP A 677 4.33 -1.62 2.75
C ASP A 677 3.27 -1.46 1.65
N ILE A 678 1.99 -1.72 1.98
CA ILE A 678 0.84 -1.31 1.16
C ILE A 678 0.48 0.16 1.33
N LYS A 679 0.95 0.82 2.40
CA LYS A 679 0.73 2.25 2.61
C LYS A 679 1.56 3.06 1.64
N ALA A 680 1.04 4.21 1.23
CA ALA A 680 1.80 5.19 0.44
C ALA A 680 2.43 4.62 -0.84
N THR A 681 1.82 3.61 -1.44
CA THR A 681 2.32 2.99 -2.67
C THR A 681 1.28 3.06 -3.77
N THR A 682 1.72 2.89 -5.02
CA THR A 682 0.82 2.87 -6.17
C THR A 682 0.07 1.54 -6.23
N ALA A 683 -1.05 1.54 -6.94
CA ALA A 683 -1.90 0.36 -7.12
C ALA A 683 -2.06 0.08 -8.61
N PRO A 684 -2.28 -1.17 -9.01
CA PRO A 684 -2.47 -2.33 -8.13
C PRO A 684 -1.19 -3.13 -7.84
N HIS A 685 -0.15 -3.04 -8.67
CA HIS A 685 0.99 -3.98 -8.65
C HIS A 685 1.79 -3.98 -7.34
N PRO A 686 2.24 -2.82 -6.81
CA PRO A 686 2.95 -2.79 -5.53
C PRO A 686 2.21 -3.43 -4.36
N LEU A 687 0.87 -3.40 -4.37
CA LEU A 687 0.05 -4.08 -3.36
C LEU A 687 0.06 -5.59 -3.57
N GLY A 688 -0.09 -6.01 -4.82
CA GLY A 688 0.01 -7.41 -5.21
C GLY A 688 1.29 -8.07 -4.73
N GLU A 689 2.43 -7.38 -4.82
CA GLU A 689 3.73 -7.89 -4.39
C GLU A 689 3.74 -8.32 -2.92
N VAL A 690 3.15 -7.51 -2.03
CA VAL A 690 3.08 -7.82 -0.59
C VAL A 690 2.24 -9.08 -0.36
N TRP A 691 1.10 -9.20 -1.05
CA TRP A 691 0.22 -10.36 -0.95
C TRP A 691 0.85 -11.63 -1.54
N ALA A 692 1.43 -11.54 -2.74
CA ALA A 692 2.15 -12.65 -3.37
C ALA A 692 3.33 -13.13 -2.51
N GLY A 693 4.04 -12.22 -1.83
CA GLY A 693 5.08 -12.57 -0.86
C GLY A 693 4.54 -13.44 0.29
N MET A 694 3.35 -13.13 0.81
CA MET A 694 2.68 -13.99 1.81
C MET A 694 2.29 -15.35 1.23
N LEU A 695 1.73 -15.38 0.02
CA LEU A 695 1.33 -16.63 -0.63
C LEU A 695 2.54 -17.52 -1.01
N TRP A 696 3.67 -16.93 -1.37
CA TRP A 696 4.91 -17.62 -1.66
C TRP A 696 5.45 -18.36 -0.43
N ASP A 697 5.35 -17.73 0.75
CA ASP A 697 5.71 -18.37 2.00
C ASP A 697 4.78 -19.55 2.34
N ILE A 698 3.48 -19.40 2.07
CA ILE A 698 2.50 -20.48 2.24
C ILE A 698 2.82 -21.64 1.29
N TYR A 699 3.19 -21.35 0.04
CA TYR A 699 3.61 -22.37 -0.93
C TYR A 699 4.78 -23.19 -0.40
N TRP A 700 5.86 -22.53 0.01
CA TRP A 700 7.04 -23.21 0.53
C TRP A 700 6.80 -23.92 1.85
N LEU A 701 5.97 -23.35 2.75
CA LEU A 701 5.52 -24.05 3.96
C LEU A 701 4.89 -25.41 3.62
N TYR A 702 4.00 -25.45 2.63
CA TYR A 702 3.34 -26.69 2.22
C TYR A 702 4.29 -27.64 1.50
N VAL A 703 5.18 -27.14 0.64
CA VAL A 703 6.23 -27.94 -0.01
C VAL A 703 7.18 -28.57 1.03
N ASP A 704 7.57 -27.83 2.06
CA ASP A 704 8.46 -28.33 3.12
C ASP A 704 7.82 -29.45 3.94
N ILE A 705 6.50 -29.37 4.18
CA ILE A 705 5.76 -30.34 4.98
C ILE A 705 5.41 -31.59 4.16
N TYR A 706 4.94 -31.40 2.92
CA TYR A 706 4.31 -32.46 2.13
C TYR A 706 5.15 -32.90 0.91
N GLY A 707 6.25 -32.22 0.63
CA GLY A 707 7.14 -32.48 -0.52
C GLY A 707 6.63 -31.88 -1.83
N TYR A 708 7.56 -31.56 -2.74
CA TYR A 708 7.24 -31.13 -4.09
C TYR A 708 7.06 -32.33 -5.03
N ASP A 709 6.14 -32.24 -6.00
CA ASP A 709 5.97 -33.22 -7.09
C ASP A 709 5.65 -32.50 -8.41
N THR A 710 6.34 -32.88 -9.49
CA THR A 710 6.10 -32.34 -10.83
C THR A 710 4.80 -32.89 -11.46
N ASP A 711 4.28 -34.01 -10.97
CA ASP A 711 2.99 -34.56 -11.39
C ASP A 711 1.84 -33.91 -10.60
N TRP A 712 1.16 -32.94 -11.23
CA TRP A 712 0.03 -32.24 -10.63
C TRP A 712 -1.21 -33.12 -10.38
N SER A 713 -1.23 -34.37 -10.87
CA SER A 713 -2.27 -35.33 -10.50
C SER A 713 -2.06 -35.93 -9.10
N ASN A 714 -0.87 -35.76 -8.51
CA ASN A 714 -0.61 -36.13 -7.13
C ASN A 714 -1.19 -35.09 -6.17
N THR A 715 -2.45 -35.28 -5.78
CA THR A 715 -3.17 -34.37 -4.88
C THR A 715 -2.59 -34.31 -3.46
N GLU A 716 -1.62 -35.17 -3.13
CA GLU A 716 -0.99 -35.22 -1.81
C GLU A 716 0.27 -34.35 -1.73
N SER A 717 0.81 -33.86 -2.85
CA SER A 717 2.02 -33.03 -2.86
C SER A 717 1.77 -31.63 -2.27
N GLY A 718 2.82 -31.03 -1.72
CA GLY A 718 2.79 -29.70 -1.12
C GLY A 718 2.44 -28.60 -2.11
N ASN A 719 2.99 -28.66 -3.33
CA ASN A 719 2.66 -27.70 -4.39
C ASN A 719 1.18 -27.76 -4.80
N PHE A 720 0.60 -28.97 -4.94
CA PHE A 720 -0.83 -29.11 -5.22
C PHE A 720 -1.69 -28.58 -4.06
N ARG A 721 -1.35 -28.98 -2.83
CA ARG A 721 -2.11 -28.57 -1.62
C ARG A 721 -2.06 -27.07 -1.39
N ALA A 722 -0.93 -26.41 -1.68
CA ALA A 722 -0.80 -24.96 -1.61
C ALA A 722 -1.74 -24.25 -2.60
N VAL A 723 -1.72 -24.66 -3.87
CA VAL A 723 -2.61 -24.09 -4.90
C VAL A 723 -4.10 -24.33 -4.55
N GLN A 724 -4.45 -25.54 -4.11
CA GLN A 724 -5.82 -25.84 -3.66
C GLN A 724 -6.25 -24.98 -2.47
N LEU A 725 -5.36 -24.76 -1.50
CA LEU A 725 -5.63 -23.90 -0.35
C LEU A 725 -5.93 -22.45 -0.78
N VAL A 726 -5.11 -21.90 -1.68
CA VAL A 726 -5.28 -20.52 -2.18
C VAL A 726 -6.60 -20.38 -2.95
N LEU A 727 -6.92 -21.31 -3.85
CA LEU A 727 -8.19 -21.32 -4.58
C LEU A 727 -9.40 -21.42 -3.65
N ASP A 728 -9.33 -22.25 -2.60
CA ASP A 728 -10.40 -22.36 -1.62
C ASP A 728 -10.53 -21.08 -0.77
N GLY A 729 -9.42 -20.43 -0.44
CA GLY A 729 -9.41 -19.13 0.24
C GLY A 729 -10.13 -18.04 -0.56
N MET A 730 -9.88 -17.96 -1.87
CA MET A 730 -10.56 -17.03 -2.79
C MET A 730 -12.08 -17.21 -2.77
N LYS A 731 -12.57 -18.46 -2.74
CA LYS A 731 -14.01 -18.76 -2.66
C LYS A 731 -14.62 -18.31 -1.33
N MET A 732 -13.85 -18.30 -0.25
CA MET A 732 -14.35 -18.05 1.10
C MET A 732 -14.37 -16.57 1.49
N GLN A 733 -13.43 -15.75 1.03
CA GLN A 733 -13.25 -14.37 1.52
C GLN A 733 -14.39 -13.38 1.22
N GLY A 734 -15.26 -13.67 0.25
CA GLY A 734 -16.39 -12.81 -0.13
C GLY A 734 -16.07 -11.80 -1.23
N CYS A 735 -16.85 -10.71 -1.32
CA CYS A 735 -16.71 -9.65 -2.33
C CYS A 735 -15.99 -8.43 -1.74
N ASN A 736 -15.25 -7.66 -2.55
CA ASN A 736 -14.48 -6.48 -2.14
C ASN A 736 -13.58 -6.73 -0.90
N PRO A 737 -12.77 -7.82 -0.88
CA PRO A 737 -11.94 -8.15 0.29
C PRO A 737 -10.72 -7.23 0.41
N GLY A 738 -10.34 -6.90 1.64
CA GLY A 738 -8.98 -6.45 1.98
C GLY A 738 -8.09 -7.61 2.47
N PHE A 739 -6.85 -7.31 2.86
CA PHE A 739 -5.86 -8.34 3.23
C PHE A 739 -6.32 -9.22 4.40
N ILE A 740 -7.00 -8.63 5.39
CA ILE A 740 -7.57 -9.37 6.53
C ILE A 740 -8.61 -10.41 6.06
N ASN A 741 -9.46 -10.05 5.10
CA ASN A 741 -10.44 -10.99 4.54
C ASN A 741 -9.75 -12.12 3.77
N GLY A 742 -8.68 -11.81 3.02
CA GLY A 742 -7.89 -12.81 2.29
C GLY A 742 -7.23 -13.82 3.23
N ARG A 743 -6.57 -13.34 4.30
CA ARG A 743 -5.97 -14.17 5.34
C ARG A 743 -7.01 -15.10 5.97
N ASP A 744 -8.11 -14.52 6.42
CA ASP A 744 -9.13 -15.28 7.16
C ASP A 744 -9.86 -16.28 6.24
N GLY A 745 -10.01 -15.96 4.95
CA GLY A 745 -10.48 -16.88 3.92
C GLY A 745 -9.56 -18.10 3.76
N ILE A 746 -8.24 -17.89 3.69
CA ILE A 746 -7.24 -18.97 3.62
C ILE A 746 -7.26 -19.82 4.90
N LEU A 747 -7.34 -19.20 6.07
CA LEU A 747 -7.42 -19.91 7.35
C LEU A 747 -8.73 -20.73 7.46
N ALA A 748 -9.85 -20.21 6.94
CA ALA A 748 -11.11 -20.93 6.86
C ALA A 748 -10.98 -22.15 5.92
N ALA A 749 -10.32 -22.00 4.78
CA ALA A 749 -10.05 -23.09 3.85
C ALA A 749 -9.17 -24.19 4.48
N GLU A 750 -8.10 -23.80 5.18
CA GLU A 750 -7.24 -24.76 5.88
C GLU A 750 -8.03 -25.56 6.94
N SER A 751 -8.90 -24.88 7.69
CA SER A 751 -9.70 -25.52 8.74
C SER A 751 -10.60 -26.67 8.22
N VAL A 752 -11.03 -26.62 6.96
CA VAL A 752 -11.87 -27.68 6.35
C VAL A 752 -11.08 -28.68 5.51
N ASN A 753 -9.93 -28.28 4.97
CA ASN A 753 -9.10 -29.13 4.12
C ASN A 753 -8.27 -30.12 4.97
N THR A 754 -7.75 -29.68 6.12
CA THR A 754 -6.85 -30.48 6.97
C THR A 754 -7.37 -30.69 8.40
N ASN A 755 -8.53 -30.11 8.76
CA ASN A 755 -9.00 -29.98 10.15
C ASN A 755 -8.09 -29.15 11.06
N GLY A 756 -7.39 -28.15 10.51
CA GLY A 756 -6.58 -27.23 11.32
C GLY A 756 -5.17 -27.72 11.62
N GLU A 757 -4.65 -28.72 10.90
CA GLU A 757 -3.34 -29.32 11.14
C GLU A 757 -2.19 -28.30 10.98
N ASN A 758 -2.31 -27.38 10.01
CA ASN A 758 -1.32 -26.37 9.66
C ASN A 758 -1.70 -24.95 10.13
N LYS A 759 -2.85 -24.79 10.79
CA LYS A 759 -3.39 -23.50 11.27
C LYS A 759 -2.33 -22.62 11.91
N CYS A 760 -1.52 -23.20 12.81
CA CYS A 760 -0.50 -22.46 13.54
C CYS A 760 0.64 -21.97 12.67
N LEU A 761 1.09 -22.81 11.74
CA LEU A 761 2.17 -22.46 10.81
C LEU A 761 1.72 -21.38 9.82
N LEU A 762 0.45 -21.42 9.38
CA LEU A 762 -0.12 -20.34 8.56
C LEU A 762 -0.16 -19.01 9.31
N TRP A 763 -0.56 -19.03 10.60
CA TRP A 763 -0.52 -17.83 11.43
C TRP A 763 0.90 -17.28 11.60
N ASP A 764 1.90 -18.15 11.75
CA ASP A 764 3.30 -17.73 11.80
C ASP A 764 3.73 -17.06 10.48
N VAL A 765 3.29 -17.59 9.33
CA VAL A 765 3.55 -16.99 8.01
C VAL A 765 2.93 -15.61 7.88
N PHE A 766 1.64 -15.44 8.19
CA PHE A 766 1.00 -14.12 8.11
C PHE A 766 1.60 -13.13 9.12
N ALA A 767 1.84 -13.57 10.35
CA ALA A 767 2.44 -12.76 11.39
C ALA A 767 3.85 -12.27 11.01
N ARG A 768 4.69 -13.11 10.39
CA ARG A 768 6.04 -12.68 9.98
C ARG A 768 6.03 -11.56 8.94
N ARG A 769 4.95 -11.43 8.16
CA ARG A 769 4.73 -10.36 7.17
C ARG A 769 3.77 -9.27 7.67
N GLY A 770 3.60 -9.13 8.98
CA GLY A 770 2.83 -8.03 9.58
C GLY A 770 1.30 -8.19 9.53
N LEU A 771 0.78 -9.34 9.07
CA LEU A 771 -0.66 -9.62 9.01
C LEU A 771 -1.11 -10.58 10.14
N GLY A 772 -0.46 -10.45 11.31
CA GLY A 772 -0.67 -11.26 12.51
C GLY A 772 -2.04 -11.08 13.17
N TYR A 773 -2.24 -11.74 14.31
CA TYR A 773 -3.55 -11.91 14.94
C TYR A 773 -4.24 -10.59 15.29
N PHE A 774 -3.48 -9.57 15.70
CA PHE A 774 -4.00 -8.24 16.02
C PHE A 774 -3.81 -7.21 14.90
N ALA A 775 -3.46 -7.64 13.68
CA ALA A 775 -3.38 -6.73 12.55
C ALA A 775 -4.78 -6.20 12.22
N ASP A 776 -4.87 -4.91 11.94
CA ASP A 776 -6.12 -4.23 11.58
C ASP A 776 -6.01 -3.74 10.14
N GLY A 777 -7.01 -4.07 9.32
CA GLY A 777 -7.06 -3.64 7.92
C GLY A 777 -7.73 -2.28 7.74
N GLY A 778 -8.35 -1.72 8.78
CA GLY A 778 -9.10 -0.47 8.65
C GLY A 778 -10.18 -0.56 7.56
N SER A 779 -10.22 0.43 6.66
CA SER A 779 -11.15 0.43 5.53
C SER A 779 -10.52 -0.18 4.29
N VAL A 780 -11.19 -1.16 3.68
CA VAL A 780 -10.75 -1.76 2.41
C VAL A 780 -10.61 -0.75 1.26
N ASN A 781 -11.22 0.44 1.39
CA ASN A 781 -11.13 1.53 0.42
C ASN A 781 -10.08 2.58 0.78
N ASN A 782 -9.23 2.32 1.79
CA ASN A 782 -8.15 3.20 2.20
C ASN A 782 -6.98 2.39 2.76
N ARG A 783 -6.04 2.00 1.90
CA ARG A 783 -4.86 1.21 2.28
C ARG A 783 -3.95 1.88 3.32
N ASN A 784 -4.17 3.16 3.62
CA ASN A 784 -3.32 3.94 4.51
C ASN A 784 -3.76 3.92 5.99
N ASP A 785 -4.95 3.39 6.30
CA ASP A 785 -5.51 3.38 7.67
C ASP A 785 -5.29 2.06 8.45
N GLY A 786 -4.81 1.00 7.82
CA GLY A 786 -4.48 -0.27 8.48
C GLY A 786 -3.27 -0.20 9.43
N SER A 787 -3.11 -1.20 10.31
CA SER A 787 -1.93 -1.36 11.18
C SER A 787 -1.41 -2.79 11.18
N GLU A 788 -0.08 -2.94 11.12
CA GLU A 788 0.57 -4.25 11.13
C GLU A 788 0.70 -4.84 12.54
N ASN A 789 0.72 -6.17 12.61
CA ASN A 789 0.98 -6.91 13.83
C ASN A 789 1.77 -8.19 13.52
N PHE A 790 2.71 -8.53 14.39
CA PHE A 790 3.60 -9.69 14.22
C PHE A 790 3.29 -10.83 15.21
N ASP A 791 2.19 -10.75 15.96
CA ASP A 791 1.82 -11.82 16.88
C ASP A 791 1.13 -12.96 16.12
N PRO A 792 1.58 -14.21 16.28
CA PRO A 792 0.85 -15.35 15.75
C PRO A 792 -0.41 -15.61 16.58
N LEU A 793 -1.27 -16.52 16.11
CA LEU A 793 -2.47 -16.90 16.85
C LEU A 793 -2.12 -17.35 18.28
N PRO A 794 -2.73 -16.76 19.32
CA PRO A 794 -2.30 -17.04 20.68
C PRO A 794 -2.34 -18.52 21.09
N GLU A 795 -3.32 -19.30 20.63
CA GLU A 795 -3.48 -20.74 20.96
C GLU A 795 -2.35 -21.65 20.44
N CYS A 796 -1.59 -21.16 19.47
CA CYS A 796 -0.55 -21.93 18.76
C CYS A 796 0.78 -21.97 19.51
N GLN A 797 1.01 -21.01 20.39
CA GLN A 797 2.16 -21.04 21.29
C GLN A 797 1.73 -21.71 22.60
N LYS A 798 2.18 -22.95 22.83
CA LYS A 798 1.85 -23.80 23.98
C LYS A 798 2.59 -23.39 25.25
N THR A 799 2.51 -22.11 25.57
CA THR A 799 3.17 -21.50 26.72
C THR A 799 2.13 -20.85 27.61
N LEU A 800 2.57 -20.44 28.80
CA LEU A 800 1.83 -19.41 29.51
C LEU A 800 1.90 -18.10 28.72
N LYS A 801 0.89 -17.27 28.88
CA LYS A 801 0.83 -15.94 28.28
C LYS A 801 0.37 -14.94 29.30
N ILE A 802 0.91 -13.75 29.16
CA ILE A 802 0.51 -12.59 29.91
C ILE A 802 0.57 -11.39 28.97
N TYR A 803 -0.46 -10.57 29.03
CA TYR A 803 -0.56 -9.27 28.39
C TYR A 803 -0.80 -8.25 29.48
N LYS A 804 -0.22 -7.06 29.34
CA LYS A 804 -0.39 -5.95 30.27
C LYS A 804 -0.92 -4.76 29.49
N GLU A 805 -2.12 -4.35 29.83
CA GLU A 805 -2.68 -3.07 29.42
C GLU A 805 -2.58 -2.10 30.60
N SER A 806 -2.02 -0.93 30.34
CA SER A 806 -2.02 0.19 31.28
C SER A 806 -1.98 1.49 30.50
N VAL A 807 -2.47 2.57 31.12
CA VAL A 807 -2.26 3.92 30.56
C VAL A 807 -0.76 4.17 30.41
N GLN A 808 -0.33 4.69 29.26
CA GLN A 808 1.09 5.00 29.04
C GLN A 808 1.53 6.28 29.74
N ILE A 809 0.59 7.18 30.04
CA ILE A 809 0.82 8.46 30.72
C ILE A 809 0.07 8.45 32.03
N VAL A 810 0.78 8.71 33.13
CA VAL A 810 0.22 8.73 34.48
C VAL A 810 0.26 10.14 35.03
N LYS A 811 -0.91 10.72 35.33
CA LYS A 811 -1.00 12.06 35.93
C LYS A 811 -1.05 11.97 37.46
N LYS A 812 -0.70 13.08 38.10
CA LYS A 812 -0.74 13.22 39.56
C LYS A 812 -2.14 13.00 40.12
N ASP A 813 -2.20 12.30 41.26
CA ASP A 813 -3.42 11.98 42.02
C ASP A 813 -4.44 11.17 41.20
N GLU A 814 -4.02 10.60 40.06
CA GLU A 814 -4.83 9.73 39.23
C GLU A 814 -4.61 8.26 39.63
N GLU A 815 -5.69 7.50 39.72
CA GLU A 815 -5.62 6.05 39.84
C GLU A 815 -5.41 5.46 38.45
N VAL A 816 -4.30 4.76 38.27
CA VAL A 816 -3.97 4.04 37.05
C VAL A 816 -4.53 2.64 37.15
N GLU A 817 -5.47 2.30 36.27
CA GLU A 817 -5.90 0.93 36.11
C GLU A 817 -4.84 0.14 35.32
N VAL A 818 -4.37 -0.95 35.92
CA VAL A 818 -3.55 -1.95 35.26
C VAL A 818 -4.43 -3.18 35.05
N GLN A 819 -4.46 -3.67 33.82
CA GLN A 819 -5.12 -4.90 33.45
C GLN A 819 -4.06 -5.90 32.95
N LEU A 820 -3.99 -7.05 33.61
CA LEU A 820 -3.19 -8.19 33.18
C LEU A 820 -4.13 -9.26 32.64
N ILE A 821 -3.97 -9.61 31.37
CA ILE A 821 -4.71 -10.71 30.75
C ILE A 821 -3.76 -11.90 30.70
N VAL A 822 -4.14 -13.01 31.32
CA VAL A 822 -3.32 -14.21 31.38
C VAL A 822 -4.01 -15.39 30.73
N ALA A 823 -3.24 -16.24 30.09
CA ALA A 823 -3.74 -17.47 29.49
C ALA A 823 -2.81 -18.65 29.77
N ASN A 824 -3.41 -19.80 30.01
CA ASN A 824 -2.70 -21.07 30.00
C ASN A 824 -3.00 -21.80 28.69
N HIS A 825 -2.09 -21.69 27.71
CA HIS A 825 -2.18 -22.46 26.47
C HIS A 825 -1.32 -23.74 26.48
N LYS A 826 -0.73 -24.11 27.62
CA LYS A 826 -0.14 -25.44 27.80
C LYS A 826 -1.24 -26.51 27.74
N ASP A 827 -0.88 -27.73 27.37
CA ASP A 827 -1.82 -28.87 27.29
C ASP A 827 -2.29 -29.36 28.67
N GLU A 828 -1.63 -28.91 29.74
CA GLU A 828 -1.90 -29.32 31.11
C GLU A 828 -2.38 -28.17 31.99
N MET A 829 -3.13 -28.53 33.03
CA MET A 829 -3.47 -27.61 34.10
C MET A 829 -2.23 -27.31 34.95
N VAL A 830 -2.04 -26.05 35.30
CA VAL A 830 -0.88 -25.61 36.10
C VAL A 830 -1.32 -24.78 37.31
N ASN A 831 -0.43 -24.63 38.29
CA ASN A 831 -0.55 -23.61 39.32
C ASN A 831 0.45 -22.51 38.98
N ALA A 832 -0.05 -21.32 38.66
CA ALA A 832 0.78 -20.21 38.22
C ALA A 832 0.75 -19.05 39.22
N VAL A 833 1.81 -18.25 39.22
CA VAL A 833 1.92 -17.01 39.98
C VAL A 833 2.14 -15.88 38.99
N VAL A 834 1.25 -14.89 39.00
CA VAL A 834 1.43 -13.66 38.25
C VAL A 834 2.13 -12.66 39.15
N SER A 835 3.17 -12.00 38.64
CA SER A 835 3.89 -10.93 39.30
C SER A 835 3.93 -9.69 38.41
N ASP A 836 3.80 -8.51 38.97
CA ASP A 836 4.05 -7.25 38.27
C ASP A 836 4.83 -6.29 39.17
N PHE A 837 5.74 -5.54 38.56
CA PHE A 837 6.56 -4.56 39.25
C PHE A 837 5.76 -3.27 39.47
N ILE A 838 5.71 -2.79 40.71
CA ILE A 838 5.17 -1.46 41.04
C ILE A 838 6.33 -0.45 40.93
N PRO A 839 6.28 0.50 39.98
CA PRO A 839 7.32 1.51 39.85
C PRO A 839 7.55 2.32 41.12
N ASP A 840 8.80 2.72 41.34
CA ASP A 840 9.11 3.75 42.33
C ASP A 840 8.29 5.02 42.03
N GLY A 841 7.72 5.65 43.06
CA GLY A 841 6.78 6.75 42.87
C GLY A 841 5.31 6.33 42.73
N MET A 842 5.02 5.03 42.61
CA MET A 842 3.65 4.51 42.62
C MET A 842 3.39 3.63 43.84
N SER A 843 2.12 3.56 44.24
CA SER A 843 1.65 2.73 45.35
C SER A 843 0.40 1.96 44.94
N TYR A 844 0.25 0.72 45.40
CA TYR A 844 -0.98 -0.04 45.17
C TYR A 844 -2.16 0.58 45.95
N VAL A 845 -3.32 0.66 45.30
CA VAL A 845 -4.57 1.08 45.95
C VAL A 845 -5.19 -0.13 46.66
N ASP A 846 -5.11 -0.16 47.99
CA ASP A 846 -5.59 -1.27 48.81
C ASP A 846 -7.03 -1.71 48.46
N GLY A 847 -7.21 -2.99 48.14
CA GLY A 847 -8.49 -3.58 47.79
C GLY A 847 -9.02 -3.22 46.40
N SER A 848 -8.19 -2.62 45.53
CA SER A 848 -8.55 -2.36 44.13
C SER A 848 -8.45 -3.58 43.23
N ALA A 849 -7.68 -4.61 43.63
CA ALA A 849 -7.54 -5.83 42.87
C ALA A 849 -8.84 -6.64 42.80
N ASN A 850 -9.13 -7.24 41.65
CA ASN A 850 -10.27 -8.14 41.47
C ASN A 850 -10.03 -9.57 42.00
N MET A 851 -8.80 -9.86 42.46
CA MET A 851 -8.41 -11.13 43.07
C MET A 851 -7.40 -10.93 44.21
N ALA A 852 -7.21 -11.99 45.01
CA ALA A 852 -6.35 -11.92 46.19
C ALA A 852 -4.87 -11.69 45.82
N GLU A 853 -4.30 -10.65 46.40
CA GLU A 853 -2.98 -10.11 46.11
C GLU A 853 -2.01 -10.26 47.30
N SER A 854 -0.72 -10.24 47.02
CA SER A 854 0.31 -10.04 48.03
C SER A 854 1.42 -9.13 47.50
N ILE A 855 1.94 -8.24 48.33
CA ILE A 855 2.98 -7.29 47.92
C ILE A 855 4.26 -7.62 48.68
N GLN A 856 5.36 -7.82 47.95
CA GLN A 856 6.66 -8.09 48.53
C GLN A 856 7.77 -7.48 47.69
N GLY A 857 8.59 -6.62 48.31
CA GLY A 857 9.80 -6.10 47.65
C GLY A 857 9.57 -5.10 46.50
N GLY A 858 8.38 -4.53 46.36
CA GLY A 858 8.01 -3.65 45.24
C GLY A 858 7.20 -4.35 44.15
N ASP A 859 7.06 -5.67 44.23
CA ASP A 859 6.24 -6.45 43.30
C ASP A 859 4.88 -6.79 43.93
N ILE A 860 3.84 -6.84 43.09
CA ILE A 860 2.52 -7.38 43.42
C ILE A 860 2.37 -8.78 42.81
N PHE A 861 1.85 -9.73 43.59
CA PHE A 861 1.71 -11.13 43.20
C PHE A 861 0.27 -11.61 43.32
N PHE A 862 -0.15 -12.45 42.37
CA PHE A 862 -1.46 -13.09 42.30
C PHE A 862 -1.31 -14.58 42.04
N ASN A 863 -2.03 -15.42 42.79
CA ASN A 863 -1.97 -16.88 42.63
C ASN A 863 -3.14 -17.39 41.79
N LEU A 864 -2.83 -18.17 40.75
CA LEU A 864 -3.79 -18.87 39.90
C LEU A 864 -3.70 -20.37 40.17
N ASP A 865 -4.49 -20.84 41.13
CA ASP A 865 -4.56 -22.26 41.48
C ASP A 865 -5.42 -23.03 40.48
N ASN A 866 -4.95 -24.19 40.01
CA ASN A 866 -5.63 -25.07 39.05
C ASN A 866 -6.01 -24.35 37.73
N PHE A 867 -5.11 -23.50 37.23
CA PHE A 867 -5.32 -22.76 35.98
C PHE A 867 -5.39 -23.74 34.79
N ALA A 868 -6.60 -23.99 34.32
CA ALA A 868 -6.87 -25.05 33.34
C ALA A 868 -6.27 -24.76 31.97
N SER A 869 -5.93 -25.81 31.22
CA SER A 869 -5.53 -25.69 29.81
C SER A 869 -6.63 -25.00 28.99
N GLY A 870 -6.25 -24.01 28.19
CA GLY A 870 -7.14 -23.17 27.39
C GLY A 870 -7.87 -22.07 28.18
N ALA A 871 -7.64 -21.94 29.49
CA ALA A 871 -8.30 -20.92 30.29
C ALA A 871 -7.63 -19.55 30.15
N TRP A 872 -8.48 -18.52 30.17
CA TRP A 872 -8.09 -17.12 30.27
C TRP A 872 -8.56 -16.58 31.63
N ASP A 873 -7.80 -15.66 32.20
CA ASP A 873 -8.23 -14.86 33.34
C ASP A 873 -7.78 -13.41 33.15
N THR A 874 -8.47 -12.48 33.79
CA THR A 874 -8.16 -11.06 33.72
C THR A 874 -7.99 -10.55 35.14
N ILE A 875 -6.79 -10.05 35.44
CA ILE A 875 -6.43 -9.46 36.72
C ILE A 875 -6.47 -7.95 36.52
N THR A 876 -7.26 -7.26 37.33
CA THR A 876 -7.29 -5.79 37.31
C THR A 876 -6.93 -5.28 38.68
N TYR A 877 -6.07 -4.27 38.76
CA TYR A 877 -5.76 -3.56 39.99
C TYR A 877 -5.42 -2.10 39.69
N ARG A 878 -5.42 -1.25 40.72
CA ARG A 878 -5.10 0.17 40.56
C ARG A 878 -3.83 0.56 41.30
N LEU A 879 -3.01 1.36 40.63
CA LEU A 879 -1.87 2.06 41.20
C LEU A 879 -2.23 3.53 41.41
N MET A 880 -1.70 4.14 42.45
CA MET A 880 -1.82 5.55 42.75
C MET A 880 -0.43 6.16 42.70
N TYR A 881 -0.30 7.23 41.92
CA TYR A 881 0.94 7.96 41.80
C TYR A 881 1.17 8.83 43.05
N ASP A 882 2.20 8.52 43.85
CA ASP A 882 2.45 9.06 45.20
C ASP A 882 3.42 10.27 45.25
N ASN A 883 3.94 10.69 44.09
CA ASN A 883 4.76 11.88 43.88
C ASN A 883 6.11 11.89 44.63
N THR A 884 6.66 10.72 45.01
CA THR A 884 8.03 10.63 45.54
C THR A 884 9.11 10.76 44.45
N VAL A 885 8.78 10.42 43.21
CA VAL A 885 9.63 10.57 42.01
C VAL A 885 8.75 11.14 40.88
N ASN A 886 9.19 12.20 40.19
CA ASN A 886 8.41 12.84 39.11
C ASN A 886 9.31 13.32 37.98
N SER A 887 8.78 13.33 36.76
CA SER A 887 9.34 14.08 35.66
C SER A 887 9.38 15.57 36.02
N THR A 888 10.45 16.25 35.64
CA THR A 888 10.59 17.69 35.90
C THR A 888 10.68 18.46 34.61
N VAL A 889 9.79 19.44 34.43
CA VAL A 889 9.90 20.40 33.33
C VAL A 889 11.06 21.33 33.61
N ILE A 890 12.09 21.27 32.76
CA ILE A 890 13.25 22.16 32.79
C ILE A 890 12.85 23.51 32.18
N PHE A 891 12.05 23.46 31.13
CA PHE A 891 11.57 24.63 30.39
C PHE A 891 10.26 24.30 29.65
N ASN A 892 9.37 25.29 29.52
CA ASN A 892 8.16 25.21 28.70
C ASN A 892 7.95 26.49 27.87
N ASN A 893 7.22 26.37 26.77
CA ASN A 893 6.76 27.49 25.95
C ASN A 893 5.41 27.16 25.34
N THR A 894 4.40 27.94 25.73
CA THR A 894 2.98 27.76 25.34
C THR A 894 2.56 28.66 24.17
N VAL A 895 3.51 29.37 23.55
CA VAL A 895 3.26 30.27 22.41
C VAL A 895 2.28 31.43 22.71
N ASP A 896 1.93 31.68 23.97
CA ASP A 896 0.88 32.65 24.34
C ASP A 896 1.38 34.06 24.64
N SER A 897 2.63 34.21 25.10
CA SER A 897 3.20 35.52 25.42
C SER A 897 4.17 36.02 24.33
N PRO A 898 4.35 37.35 24.18
CA PRO A 898 5.33 37.90 23.24
C PRO A 898 6.77 37.43 23.50
N ASP A 899 7.12 37.13 24.75
CA ASP A 899 8.45 36.63 25.12
C ASP A 899 8.63 35.16 24.68
N GLU A 900 7.60 34.32 24.82
CA GLU A 900 7.58 32.94 24.33
C GLU A 900 7.62 32.87 22.80
N ILE A 901 6.79 33.67 22.12
CA ILE A 901 6.80 33.79 20.66
C ILE A 901 8.19 34.24 20.16
N GLY A 902 8.86 35.14 20.92
CA GLY A 902 10.18 35.67 20.57
C GLY A 902 11.33 34.65 20.67
N GLN A 903 11.11 33.47 21.23
CA GLN A 903 12.09 32.37 21.26
C GLN A 903 12.09 31.54 19.97
N TRP A 904 11.04 31.68 19.16
CA TRP A 904 10.93 31.03 17.86
C TRP A 904 11.47 31.94 16.75
N GLU A 905 12.29 31.37 15.87
CA GLU A 905 12.83 32.06 14.71
C GLU A 905 12.28 31.43 13.43
N ARG A 906 11.56 32.22 12.63
CA ARG A 906 11.08 31.81 11.31
C ARG A 906 12.18 32.03 10.28
N GLU A 907 12.41 31.04 9.44
CA GLU A 907 13.28 31.19 8.29
C GLU A 907 12.47 31.78 7.13
N LEU A 908 12.91 32.91 6.60
CA LEU A 908 12.33 33.53 5.42
C LEU A 908 13.20 33.18 4.23
N ILE A 909 12.73 32.28 3.38
CA ILE A 909 13.36 31.98 2.09
C ILE A 909 12.96 33.13 1.13
N GLU A 910 13.93 33.62 0.35
CA GLU A 910 13.71 34.70 -0.61
C GLU A 910 12.59 34.29 -1.59
N ASP A 911 11.63 35.20 -1.85
CA ASP A 911 10.45 35.00 -2.71
C ASP A 911 9.39 33.96 -2.25
N GLN A 912 9.52 33.30 -1.09
CA GLN A 912 8.45 32.44 -0.55
C GLN A 912 7.51 33.18 0.42
N THR A 913 6.20 32.96 0.26
CA THR A 913 5.17 33.60 1.11
C THR A 913 4.49 32.65 2.09
N ASN A 914 4.61 31.33 1.88
CA ASN A 914 4.14 30.35 2.83
C ASN A 914 5.11 30.26 4.01
N ILE A 915 4.64 30.60 5.19
CA ILE A 915 5.45 30.64 6.42
C ILE A 915 4.60 30.19 7.61
N PHE A 916 5.26 29.69 8.65
CA PHE A 916 4.62 29.53 9.95
C PHE A 916 4.10 30.88 10.47
N ARG A 917 2.79 30.92 10.72
CA ARG A 917 2.05 32.06 11.26
C ARG A 917 1.42 31.70 12.59
N ILE A 918 1.11 32.71 13.39
CA ILE A 918 0.35 32.51 14.61
C ILE A 918 -1.10 32.24 14.23
N ASN A 919 -1.62 31.09 14.65
CA ASN A 919 -3.03 30.77 14.71
C ASN A 919 -3.57 31.20 16.09
N SER A 920 -4.82 31.66 16.12
CA SER A 920 -5.52 31.97 17.36
C SER A 920 -6.65 30.97 17.56
N SER A 921 -6.96 30.60 18.80
CA SER A 921 -8.02 29.62 19.16
C SER A 921 -9.41 29.99 18.64
N GLY A 922 -9.65 31.28 18.34
CA GLY A 922 -10.87 31.76 17.70
C GLY A 922 -10.97 31.51 16.19
N ILE A 923 -9.90 31.06 15.54
CA ILE A 923 -9.85 30.70 14.11
C ILE A 923 -9.86 29.18 13.98
N PHE A 924 -8.83 28.51 14.51
CA PHE A 924 -8.73 27.05 14.61
C PHE A 924 -8.39 26.66 16.04
N PRO A 925 -8.85 25.50 16.54
CA PRO A 925 -8.52 25.01 17.88
C PRO A 925 -7.01 24.99 18.12
N THR A 926 -6.58 25.37 19.32
CA THR A 926 -5.22 25.21 19.84
C THR A 926 -5.22 24.06 20.86
N TYR A 927 -4.05 23.49 21.18
CA TYR A 927 -3.95 22.47 22.23
C TYR A 927 -4.11 23.13 23.61
N SER A 928 -3.34 24.18 23.84
CA SER A 928 -3.39 24.99 25.05
C SER A 928 -3.55 26.46 24.68
N GLY A 929 -3.82 27.31 25.67
CA GLY A 929 -3.72 28.75 25.46
C GLY A 929 -4.70 29.40 24.46
N GLU A 930 -4.29 30.56 23.96
CA GLU A 930 -4.97 31.31 22.89
C GLU A 930 -4.27 31.20 21.54
N ASN A 931 -2.99 30.83 21.48
CA ASN A 931 -2.18 30.86 20.26
C ASN A 931 -1.45 29.55 20.00
N SER A 932 -1.25 29.23 18.71
CA SER A 932 -0.36 28.17 18.26
C SER A 932 0.38 28.60 16.98
N TRP A 933 1.42 27.88 16.58
CA TRP A 933 1.99 28.01 15.24
C TRP A 933 1.17 27.20 14.24
N PHE A 934 1.04 27.71 13.02
CA PHE A 934 0.37 27.05 11.91
C PHE A 934 1.07 27.41 10.60
N VAL A 935 1.31 26.43 9.75
CA VAL A 935 1.66 26.63 8.34
C VAL A 935 0.63 25.93 7.49
N GLN A 936 0.18 26.60 6.43
CA GLN A 936 -0.90 26.11 5.58
C GLN A 936 -0.33 25.25 4.46
N GLU A 937 -1.05 24.20 4.09
CA GLU A 937 -0.83 23.48 2.84
C GLU A 937 -1.36 24.29 1.65
N LEU A 938 -0.55 24.43 0.61
CA LEU A 938 -0.89 25.18 -0.61
C LEU A 938 -0.68 24.28 -1.83
N ASP A 939 -1.43 24.57 -2.90
CA ASP A 939 -1.22 23.97 -4.22
C ASP A 939 -0.01 24.58 -4.96
N GLU A 940 1.09 24.77 -4.23
CA GLU A 940 2.31 25.41 -4.70
C GLU A 940 3.52 24.71 -4.07
N ASP A 941 4.63 24.66 -4.81
CA ASP A 941 5.90 24.20 -4.27
C ASP A 941 6.44 25.21 -3.23
N THR A 942 6.26 24.88 -1.95
CA THR A 942 6.70 25.75 -0.85
C THR A 942 7.41 24.94 0.22
N GLN A 943 8.40 25.56 0.87
CA GLN A 943 9.07 24.98 2.03
C GLN A 943 9.19 26.04 3.13
N SER A 944 8.56 25.78 4.26
CA SER A 944 8.61 26.67 5.42
C SER A 944 9.40 26.02 6.54
N SER A 945 10.15 26.83 7.30
CA SER A 945 10.77 26.35 8.53
C SER A 945 10.57 27.32 9.70
N ILE A 946 10.46 26.74 10.88
CA ILE A 946 10.50 27.49 12.14
C ILE A 946 11.44 26.78 13.11
N ARG A 947 12.27 27.56 13.81
CA ARG A 947 13.35 27.07 14.66
C ARG A 947 13.11 27.48 16.10
N PHE A 948 13.44 26.59 17.03
CA PHE A 948 13.52 26.86 18.45
C PHE A 948 14.97 26.74 18.89
N ASN A 949 15.61 27.87 19.22
CA ASN A 949 17.05 27.95 19.39
C ASN A 949 17.47 27.89 20.86
N ASN A 950 18.72 27.48 21.08
CA ASN A 950 19.42 27.54 22.37
C ASN A 950 18.77 26.73 23.51
N ILE A 951 18.38 25.48 23.23
CA ILE A 951 17.93 24.54 24.25
C ILE A 951 19.15 23.93 24.95
N ASP A 952 19.35 24.26 26.22
CA ASP A 952 20.39 23.64 27.05
C ASP A 952 19.92 22.26 27.53
N VAL A 953 20.52 21.20 27.00
CA VAL A 953 20.12 19.82 27.30
C VAL A 953 20.68 19.40 28.66
N ALA A 954 19.80 19.30 29.66
CA ALA A 954 20.12 18.95 31.04
C ALA A 954 19.15 17.89 31.58
N GLY A 955 19.52 17.23 32.68
CA GLY A 955 18.72 16.16 33.30
C GLY A 955 19.32 14.76 33.11
N GLU A 956 18.72 13.76 33.75
CA GLU A 956 19.11 12.36 33.62
C GLU A 956 18.58 11.71 32.34
N LEU A 957 17.33 11.99 31.97
CA LEU A 957 16.71 11.59 30.71
C LEU A 957 16.05 12.82 30.06
N PRO A 958 16.83 13.69 29.41
CA PRO A 958 16.29 14.87 28.74
C PRO A 958 15.45 14.48 27.53
N VAL A 959 14.21 14.96 27.49
CA VAL A 959 13.26 14.73 26.41
C VAL A 959 12.63 16.05 26.00
N VAL A 960 12.54 16.30 24.70
CA VAL A 960 11.66 17.35 24.20
C VAL A 960 10.31 16.75 23.87
N ARG A 961 9.26 17.38 24.39
CA ARG A 961 7.87 17.11 24.06
C ARG A 961 7.30 18.30 23.30
N PHE A 962 6.54 18.05 22.24
CA PHE A 962 5.76 19.08 21.57
C PHE A 962 4.39 18.55 21.15
N TRP A 963 3.39 19.43 21.06
CA TRP A 963 2.06 19.08 20.55
C TRP A 963 1.90 19.55 19.12
N HIS A 964 1.26 18.73 18.31
CA HIS A 964 1.00 19.09 16.93
C HIS A 964 -0.28 18.46 16.39
N ARG A 965 -0.83 19.09 15.36
CA ARG A 965 -1.97 18.58 14.59
C ARG A 965 -1.62 18.67 13.11
N ILE A 966 -1.87 17.60 12.36
CA ILE A 966 -1.59 17.58 10.91
C ILE A 966 -2.85 17.25 10.12
N ASN A 967 -3.01 17.96 9.01
CA ASN A 967 -4.08 17.75 8.05
C ASN A 967 -3.51 18.09 6.67
N THR A 968 -2.83 17.14 6.05
CA THR A 968 -2.21 17.31 4.72
C THR A 968 -2.64 16.20 3.77
N GLU A 969 -2.42 16.43 2.48
CA GLU A 969 -2.41 15.37 1.49
C GLU A 969 -1.37 14.31 1.88
N PHE A 970 -1.85 13.08 2.08
CA PHE A 970 -1.03 11.99 2.60
C PHE A 970 0.15 11.69 1.66
N THR A 971 1.35 11.61 2.24
CA THR A 971 2.66 11.35 1.62
C THR A 971 3.19 12.41 0.68
N ARG A 972 2.33 13.23 0.11
CA ARG A 972 2.74 14.30 -0.79
C ARG A 972 3.29 15.50 -0.01
N ASN A 973 2.50 15.98 0.94
CA ASN A 973 2.80 17.16 1.73
C ASN A 973 2.95 16.77 3.20
N GLY A 974 3.83 17.47 3.91
CA GLY A 974 4.10 17.09 5.30
C GLY A 974 5.25 17.84 5.91
N GLY A 975 5.61 17.42 7.12
CA GLY A 975 6.72 18.02 7.83
C GLY A 975 7.49 17.06 8.71
N PHE A 976 8.72 17.44 9.02
CA PHE A 976 9.66 16.64 9.81
C PHE A 976 10.45 17.55 10.76
N VAL A 977 11.16 16.93 11.71
CA VAL A 977 11.89 17.64 12.77
C VAL A 977 13.38 17.36 12.65
N GLU A 978 14.20 18.38 12.79
CA GLU A 978 15.65 18.26 12.76
C GLU A 978 16.30 18.88 14.01
N ILE A 979 17.49 18.38 14.34
CA ILE A 979 18.30 18.84 15.48
C ILE A 979 19.68 19.28 14.99
N SER A 980 20.16 20.40 15.53
CA SER A 980 21.51 20.91 15.30
C SER A 980 22.20 21.33 16.59
N THR A 981 23.51 21.10 16.69
CA THR A 981 24.37 21.56 17.80
C THR A 981 25.21 22.79 17.42
N ASP A 982 25.29 23.12 16.14
CA ASP A 982 26.13 24.21 15.61
C ASP A 982 25.34 25.23 14.76
N GLY A 983 24.06 24.96 14.50
CA GLY A 983 23.19 25.76 13.63
C GLY A 983 23.47 25.60 12.13
N ILE A 984 24.46 24.78 11.76
CA ILE A 984 24.93 24.58 10.38
C ILE A 984 24.48 23.20 9.90
N LEU A 985 24.87 22.13 10.61
CA LEU A 985 24.48 20.77 10.27
C LEU A 985 23.18 20.41 11.00
N TRP A 986 22.18 19.98 10.23
CA TRP A 986 20.88 19.55 10.73
C TRP A 986 20.70 18.06 10.48
N ASN A 987 20.33 17.32 11.51
CA ASN A 987 20.08 15.88 11.43
C ASN A 987 18.60 15.61 11.70
N ASP A 988 18.00 14.74 10.90
CA ASP A 988 16.63 14.27 11.10
C ASP A 988 16.47 13.62 12.50
N ALA A 989 15.43 14.00 13.23
CA ALA A 989 15.12 13.51 14.56
C ALA A 989 14.40 12.14 14.56
N LYS A 990 14.05 11.59 13.40
CA LYS A 990 13.28 10.35 13.23
C LYS A 990 13.64 9.24 14.23
N GLU A 991 14.92 8.87 14.28
CA GLU A 991 15.41 7.75 15.12
C GLU A 991 15.46 8.07 16.62
N LEU A 992 15.14 9.30 17.01
CA LEU A 992 15.15 9.78 18.40
C LEU A 992 13.74 9.86 19.00
N PHE A 993 12.68 9.67 18.20
CA PHE A 993 11.33 9.65 18.74
C PHE A 993 11.11 8.43 19.63
N ILE A 994 10.58 8.67 20.82
CA ILE A 994 10.19 7.62 21.78
C ILE A 994 8.67 7.51 21.96
N ARG A 995 7.91 8.40 21.32
CA ARG A 995 6.44 8.43 21.27
C ARG A 995 5.99 9.33 20.10
N ASN A 996 4.97 8.86 19.36
CA ASN A 996 4.32 9.58 18.26
C ASN A 996 5.31 10.22 17.27
N GLY A 997 6.30 9.45 16.83
CA GLY A 997 7.19 9.84 15.74
C GLY A 997 6.51 9.73 14.37
N TYR A 998 7.28 9.93 13.31
CA TYR A 998 6.81 9.77 11.94
C TYR A 998 7.45 8.58 11.24
N GLU A 999 6.64 7.84 10.48
CA GLU A 999 7.07 6.67 9.69
C GLU A 999 6.56 6.70 8.25
N CYS A 1000 5.78 7.73 7.88
CA CYS A 1000 5.21 7.85 6.54
C CYS A 1000 6.19 8.58 5.60
N PRO A 1001 6.37 8.13 4.36
CA PRO A 1001 7.25 8.80 3.42
C PRO A 1001 6.67 10.17 3.02
N ILE A 1002 7.56 11.12 2.75
CA ILE A 1002 7.22 12.38 2.07
C ILE A 1002 7.79 12.33 0.65
N GLN A 1003 6.99 12.74 -0.34
CA GLN A 1003 7.35 12.73 -1.75
C GLN A 1003 8.66 13.48 -1.99
N PHE A 1004 9.55 12.87 -2.79
CA PHE A 1004 10.88 13.44 -3.04
C PHE A 1004 10.80 14.84 -3.63
N THR A 1005 9.82 15.17 -4.48
CA THR A 1005 9.74 16.52 -5.05
C THR A 1005 9.40 17.60 -4.04
N THR A 1006 8.91 17.24 -2.85
CA THR A 1006 8.58 18.21 -1.79
C THR A 1006 9.84 18.77 -1.13
N PHE A 1007 10.86 17.93 -0.87
CA PHE A 1007 12.11 18.34 -0.19
C PHE A 1007 13.41 17.99 -0.91
N ALA A 1008 13.34 17.12 -1.92
CA ALA A 1008 14.47 16.45 -2.58
C ALA A 1008 15.45 15.76 -1.62
N ILE A 1009 14.89 15.14 -0.58
CA ILE A 1009 15.62 14.32 0.39
C ILE A 1009 15.22 12.86 0.14
N PRO A 1010 16.16 11.98 -0.27
CA PRO A 1010 15.84 10.57 -0.53
C PRO A 1010 15.34 9.86 0.73
N LYS A 1011 14.26 9.07 0.60
CA LYS A 1011 13.63 8.32 1.71
C LYS A 1011 13.21 9.17 2.91
N LEU A 1012 12.92 10.46 2.70
CA LEU A 1012 12.44 11.31 3.76
C LEU A 1012 11.14 10.75 4.31
N GLN A 1013 11.07 10.60 5.63
CA GLN A 1013 9.84 10.33 6.34
C GLN A 1013 9.45 11.56 7.15
N GLY A 1014 8.16 11.74 7.36
CA GLY A 1014 7.64 12.87 8.11
C GLY A 1014 6.18 12.67 8.50
N PHE A 1015 5.69 13.61 9.28
CA PHE A 1015 4.29 13.75 9.57
C PHE A 1015 3.58 14.15 8.28
N THR A 1016 2.60 13.36 7.88
CA THR A 1016 1.77 13.59 6.68
C THR A 1016 0.41 12.90 6.86
N GLY A 1017 -0.60 13.34 6.11
CA GLY A 1017 -1.97 12.86 6.22
C GLY A 1017 -2.74 13.62 7.30
N ARG A 1018 -3.67 12.92 7.94
CA ARG A 1018 -4.59 13.53 8.91
C ARG A 1018 -4.45 12.88 10.28
N SER A 1019 -4.32 13.69 11.32
CA SER A 1019 -4.48 13.24 12.71
C SER A 1019 -5.95 12.89 13.00
N ASP A 1020 -6.19 11.81 13.73
CA ASP A 1020 -7.53 11.34 14.09
C ASP A 1020 -8.39 12.47 14.70
N GLU A 1021 -9.63 12.59 14.23
CA GLU A 1021 -10.69 13.48 14.74
C GLU A 1021 -10.36 14.99 14.89
N ASN A 1022 -9.27 15.48 14.28
CA ASN A 1022 -8.73 16.85 14.44
C ASN A 1022 -8.08 17.13 15.81
N ASP A 1023 -7.68 16.13 16.56
CA ASP A 1023 -7.03 16.31 17.86
C ASP A 1023 -5.51 16.55 17.74
N TYR A 1024 -4.95 17.29 18.70
CA TYR A 1024 -3.50 17.44 18.85
C TYR A 1024 -2.89 16.20 19.48
N VAL A 1025 -1.77 15.75 18.91
CA VAL A 1025 -0.98 14.62 19.42
C VAL A 1025 0.35 15.13 19.99
N ASP A 1026 0.87 14.43 21.00
CA ASP A 1026 2.09 14.76 21.71
C ASP A 1026 3.28 13.89 21.25
N SER A 1027 4.35 14.50 20.74
CA SER A 1027 5.53 13.75 20.28
C SER A 1027 6.75 13.97 21.17
N TYR A 1028 7.48 12.89 21.45
CA TYR A 1028 8.59 12.91 22.41
C TYR A 1028 9.90 12.52 21.71
N ILE A 1029 10.92 13.36 21.83
CA ILE A 1029 12.26 13.15 21.27
C ILE A 1029 13.26 12.96 22.41
N ASP A 1030 13.95 11.81 22.46
CA ASP A 1030 15.01 11.53 23.42
C ASP A 1030 16.29 12.29 23.06
N LEU A 1031 16.71 13.20 23.94
CA LEU A 1031 17.90 14.03 23.75
C LEU A 1031 19.11 13.52 24.53
N SER A 1032 19.10 12.28 25.02
CA SER A 1032 20.18 11.73 25.85
C SER A 1032 21.55 11.81 25.18
N SER A 1033 21.61 11.65 23.85
CA SER A 1033 22.84 11.77 23.05
C SER A 1033 23.43 13.20 23.03
N PHE A 1034 22.62 14.22 23.40
CA PHE A 1034 23.01 15.63 23.42
C PHE A 1034 23.22 16.19 24.82
N LYS A 1035 23.20 15.36 25.88
CA LYS A 1035 23.35 15.80 27.28
C LYS A 1035 24.58 16.69 27.49
N GLY A 1036 24.36 17.87 28.08
CA GLY A 1036 25.39 18.87 28.35
C GLY A 1036 25.76 19.75 27.15
N GLN A 1037 25.08 19.62 26.02
CA GLN A 1037 25.22 20.47 24.85
C GLN A 1037 24.04 21.44 24.75
N THR A 1038 24.23 22.53 24.01
CA THR A 1038 23.16 23.44 23.61
C THR A 1038 22.74 23.06 22.19
N ILE A 1039 21.46 22.80 21.97
CA ILE A 1039 20.91 22.43 20.65
C ILE A 1039 19.92 23.48 20.14
N SER A 1040 19.58 23.36 18.86
CA SER A 1040 18.43 24.02 18.25
C SER A 1040 17.56 22.96 17.55
N LEU A 1041 16.24 23.14 17.61
CA LEU A 1041 15.27 22.32 16.90
C LEU A 1041 14.73 23.09 15.70
N ARG A 1042 14.46 22.39 14.61
CA ARG A 1042 13.84 22.97 13.40
C ARG A 1042 12.70 22.09 12.94
N PHE A 1043 11.54 22.71 12.76
CA PHE A 1043 10.36 22.08 12.16
C PHE A 1043 10.30 22.55 10.71
N ARG A 1044 10.30 21.62 9.77
CA ARG A 1044 10.21 21.90 8.33
C ARG A 1044 8.92 21.37 7.77
N PHE A 1045 8.21 22.20 7.02
CA PHE A 1045 6.98 21.84 6.34
C PHE A 1045 7.14 22.11 4.85
N GLY A 1046 6.61 21.22 4.02
CA GLY A 1046 6.68 21.33 2.57
C GLY A 1046 5.32 21.03 1.95
N SER A 1047 4.98 21.83 0.94
CA SER A 1047 3.89 21.57 0.01
C SER A 1047 4.42 21.50 -1.41
N ASN A 1048 3.72 20.76 -2.27
CA ASN A 1048 4.02 20.66 -3.68
C ASN A 1048 2.77 21.05 -4.51
N SER A 1049 2.90 21.58 -5.73
CA SER A 1049 1.77 21.87 -6.66
C SER A 1049 1.30 20.63 -7.43
N GLY A 1050 0.01 20.26 -7.35
CA GLY A 1050 -0.50 18.99 -7.84
C GLY A 1050 -1.45 19.15 -9.03
N THR A 1051 -1.35 18.25 -10.03
CA THR A 1051 -2.41 18.05 -11.04
C THR A 1051 -3.27 16.80 -10.80
N ASP A 1052 -2.83 15.94 -9.89
CA ASP A 1052 -3.33 14.57 -9.73
C ASP A 1052 -3.94 14.39 -8.35
N ASN A 1053 -4.87 15.28 -8.00
CA ASN A 1053 -5.63 15.17 -6.77
C ASN A 1053 -6.44 13.86 -6.82
N VAL A 1054 -6.02 12.87 -6.03
CA VAL A 1054 -6.76 11.58 -5.89
C VAL A 1054 -8.17 11.83 -5.34
N ASP A 1055 -8.34 12.95 -4.63
CA ASP A 1055 -9.63 13.52 -4.27
C ASP A 1055 -9.91 14.74 -5.15
N ASN A 1056 -10.88 14.63 -6.08
CA ASN A 1056 -11.33 15.67 -7.01
C ASN A 1056 -11.88 16.98 -6.38
N ASP A 1057 -11.43 17.37 -5.18
CA ASP A 1057 -11.82 18.62 -4.52
C ASP A 1057 -10.71 19.67 -4.70
N GLU A 1058 -10.87 20.56 -5.67
CA GLU A 1058 -9.91 21.61 -6.07
C GLU A 1058 -9.64 22.69 -4.98
N THR A 1059 -9.96 22.43 -3.70
CA THR A 1059 -9.68 23.35 -2.59
C THR A 1059 -9.25 22.62 -1.32
N PHE A 1060 -7.97 22.75 -0.96
CA PHE A 1060 -7.47 22.35 0.36
C PHE A 1060 -8.30 23.02 1.47
N PRO A 1061 -8.67 22.30 2.54
CA PRO A 1061 -9.45 22.87 3.62
C PRO A 1061 -8.67 24.05 4.25
N PRO A 1062 -9.35 25.10 4.75
CA PRO A 1062 -8.67 26.26 5.34
C PRO A 1062 -7.75 25.93 6.53
N ASP A 1063 -8.01 24.80 7.18
CA ASP A 1063 -7.21 24.25 8.27
C ASP A 1063 -6.28 23.11 7.83
N GLY A 1064 -6.09 22.94 6.52
CA GLY A 1064 -5.09 22.05 5.92
C GLY A 1064 -3.68 22.61 6.15
N GLY A 1065 -2.80 21.78 6.71
CA GLY A 1065 -1.41 22.10 7.03
C GLY A 1065 -0.95 21.48 8.35
N TRP A 1066 0.06 22.11 8.97
CA TRP A 1066 0.68 21.63 10.20
C TRP A 1066 0.61 22.67 11.30
N PHE A 1067 0.02 22.30 12.43
CA PHE A 1067 -0.04 23.09 13.65
C PHE A 1067 1.00 22.59 14.64
N LEU A 1068 1.71 23.52 15.27
CA LEU A 1068 2.63 23.25 16.38
C LEU A 1068 2.18 24.08 17.57
N ASP A 1069 2.09 23.46 18.73
CA ASP A 1069 1.70 24.10 19.98
C ASP A 1069 2.47 23.47 21.13
N ASP A 1070 2.65 24.20 22.22
CA ASP A 1070 3.38 23.80 23.44
C ASP A 1070 4.73 23.05 23.20
N ILE A 1071 5.87 23.62 23.56
CA ILE A 1071 7.15 22.88 23.57
C ILE A 1071 7.76 22.83 24.97
N ASP A 1072 8.03 21.61 25.45
CA ASP A 1072 8.60 21.35 26.76
C ASP A 1072 9.95 20.64 26.65
N LEU A 1073 10.92 21.08 27.45
CA LEU A 1073 12.08 20.26 27.79
C LEU A 1073 11.84 19.64 29.17
N ILE A 1074 11.84 18.31 29.22
CA ILE A 1074 11.49 17.53 30.40
C ILE A 1074 12.67 16.64 30.76
N ASP A 1075 13.10 16.64 32.02
CA ASP A 1075 13.85 15.51 32.57
C ASP A 1075 12.84 14.42 32.91
N LEU A 1076 12.71 13.46 32.01
CA LEU A 1076 11.62 12.50 32.01
C LEU A 1076 11.89 11.35 32.97
N VAL A 1077 10.93 11.05 33.82
CA VAL A 1077 10.90 9.79 34.55
C VAL A 1077 9.98 8.83 33.80
N LYS A 1078 10.59 7.76 33.28
CA LYS A 1078 9.87 6.64 32.66
C LYS A 1078 10.25 5.34 33.35
N TYR A 1079 9.29 4.43 33.39
CA TYR A 1079 9.50 3.06 33.84
C TYR A 1079 9.08 2.12 32.74
N ASP A 1080 10.01 1.24 32.35
CA ASP A 1080 9.70 0.11 31.50
C ASP A 1080 9.28 -1.03 32.46
N THR A 1081 7.97 -1.29 32.56
CA THR A 1081 7.41 -2.28 33.48
C THR A 1081 7.06 -3.58 32.77
N GLN A 1082 7.24 -4.68 33.47
CA GLN A 1082 6.98 -6.01 32.93
C GLN A 1082 6.21 -6.82 33.96
N ALA A 1083 5.12 -7.43 33.50
CA ALA A 1083 4.41 -8.45 34.27
C ALA A 1083 4.85 -9.83 33.79
N CYS A 1084 4.97 -10.78 34.71
CA CYS A 1084 5.32 -12.16 34.41
C CYS A 1084 4.30 -13.12 35.00
N ILE A 1085 4.05 -14.22 34.31
CA ILE A 1085 3.34 -15.39 34.83
C ILE A 1085 4.34 -16.55 34.91
N THR A 1086 4.47 -17.13 36.09
CA THR A 1086 5.47 -18.15 36.41
C THR A 1086 4.83 -19.42 36.93
N THR A 1087 5.41 -20.56 36.57
CA THR A 1087 5.14 -21.88 37.14
C THR A 1087 6.46 -22.47 37.65
N SER A 1088 6.47 -23.73 38.11
CA SER A 1088 7.69 -24.40 38.58
C SER A 1088 8.79 -24.55 37.52
N ASP A 1089 8.42 -24.48 36.25
CA ASP A 1089 9.21 -24.95 35.10
C ASP A 1089 9.08 -24.04 33.86
N ASP A 1090 8.28 -22.99 33.91
CA ASP A 1090 8.06 -22.05 32.80
C ASP A 1090 7.72 -20.65 33.31
N GLU A 1091 8.09 -19.65 32.52
CA GLU A 1091 7.90 -18.23 32.77
C GLU A 1091 7.58 -17.53 31.45
N ALA A 1092 6.52 -16.73 31.43
CA ALA A 1092 6.20 -15.84 30.33
C ALA A 1092 6.05 -14.42 30.87
N CYS A 1093 6.65 -13.45 30.20
CA CYS A 1093 6.59 -12.05 30.60
C CYS A 1093 6.11 -11.18 29.45
N THR A 1094 5.45 -10.08 29.78
CA THR A 1094 5.03 -9.08 28.80
C THR A 1094 6.26 -8.41 28.16
N PRO A 1095 6.14 -7.84 26.95
CA PRO A 1095 7.04 -6.77 26.56
C PRO A 1095 7.06 -5.66 27.63
N ASN A 1096 8.13 -4.87 27.65
CA ASN A 1096 8.20 -3.72 28.53
C ASN A 1096 7.10 -2.72 28.17
N VAL A 1097 6.15 -2.51 29.07
CA VAL A 1097 5.15 -1.46 28.96
C VAL A 1097 5.75 -0.19 29.56
N ARG A 1098 5.96 0.80 28.70
CA ARG A 1098 6.51 2.09 29.10
C ARG A 1098 5.45 2.95 29.77
N LEU A 1099 5.66 3.22 31.05
CA LEU A 1099 4.92 4.19 31.84
C LEU A 1099 5.71 5.49 31.90
N ILE A 1100 5.11 6.57 31.43
CA ILE A 1100 5.63 7.92 31.50
C ILE A 1100 4.92 8.61 32.66
N LEU A 1101 5.68 9.06 33.66
CA LEU A 1101 5.13 9.93 34.69
C LEU A 1101 4.99 11.32 34.08
N ASP A 1102 3.75 11.77 33.88
CA ASP A 1102 3.51 13.08 33.28
C ASP A 1102 4.01 14.16 34.24
N PRO A 1103 4.95 15.01 33.83
CA PRO A 1103 5.23 16.19 34.62
C PRO A 1103 3.95 17.01 34.67
N GLN A 1104 3.42 17.28 35.86
CA GLN A 1104 2.40 18.31 35.97
C GLN A 1104 3.05 19.63 35.57
N LEU A 1105 2.81 20.05 34.33
CA LEU A 1105 2.67 21.47 34.06
C LEU A 1105 1.58 21.90 35.02
N SER A 1106 1.95 22.69 36.04
CA SER A 1106 0.93 23.46 36.74
C SER A 1106 0.17 24.16 35.62
N SER A 1107 -1.09 23.76 35.41
CA SER A 1107 -2.06 24.51 34.59
C SER A 1107 -1.73 25.95 34.86
N GLY A 1108 -1.22 26.65 33.82
CA GLY A 1108 -0.55 27.93 33.98
C GLY A 1108 -1.32 28.67 35.05
N ASN A 1109 -0.65 28.97 36.17
CA ASN A 1109 -1.30 29.75 37.22
C ASN A 1109 -1.90 30.89 36.43
N ASN A 1110 -3.23 30.89 36.31
CA ASN A 1110 -3.96 32.07 35.88
C ASN A 1110 -3.23 33.16 36.62
N ASP A 1111 -2.64 34.08 35.86
CA ASP A 1111 -2.16 35.33 36.41
C ASP A 1111 -3.16 35.65 37.51
N ASN A 1112 -2.70 35.71 38.76
CA ASN A 1112 -3.55 35.91 39.93
C ASN A 1112 -4.13 37.34 39.90
N ASN A 1113 -4.61 37.77 38.73
CA ASN A 1113 -5.49 38.86 38.49
C ASN A 1113 -6.66 38.69 39.44
N ILE A 1114 -6.81 39.68 40.29
CA ILE A 1114 -7.92 39.75 41.22
C ILE A 1114 -9.17 39.87 40.35
N GLU A 1115 -10.02 38.84 40.38
CA GLU A 1115 -11.20 38.75 39.51
C GLU A 1115 -12.09 40.01 39.63
N GLY A 1116 -12.45 40.59 38.48
CA GLY A 1116 -13.20 41.84 38.41
C GLY A 1116 -12.38 43.11 38.74
N VAL A 1117 -11.04 43.06 38.68
CA VAL A 1117 -10.15 44.22 38.88
C VAL A 1117 -9.30 44.50 37.65
N SER A 1118 -9.34 45.74 37.13
CA SER A 1118 -8.40 46.21 36.11
C SER A 1118 -7.45 47.26 36.68
N PHE A 1119 -6.19 47.22 36.28
CA PHE A 1119 -5.10 48.01 36.88
C PHE A 1119 -4.27 48.69 35.78
N ASN A 1120 -4.37 50.00 35.63
CA ASN A 1120 -3.64 50.79 34.63
C ASN A 1120 -2.76 51.84 35.29
N ILE A 1121 -1.68 52.25 34.61
CA ILE A 1121 -0.66 53.14 35.17
C ILE A 1121 -0.36 54.25 34.18
N TYR A 1122 -0.38 55.49 34.63
CA TYR A 1122 0.03 56.64 33.83
C TYR A 1122 0.57 57.80 34.68
N PRO A 1123 1.55 58.57 34.17
CA PRO A 1123 2.33 58.29 32.97
C PRO A 1123 3.33 57.15 33.19
N ASN A 1124 3.66 56.42 32.13
CA ASN A 1124 4.73 55.42 32.11
C ASN A 1124 5.47 55.56 30.76
N PRO A 1125 6.67 56.16 30.70
CA PRO A 1125 7.58 56.46 31.82
C PRO A 1125 7.11 57.60 32.74
N ALA A 1126 7.53 57.54 34.01
CA ALA A 1126 7.16 58.48 35.08
C ALA A 1126 8.38 59.20 35.66
N SER A 1127 8.20 60.41 36.19
CA SER A 1127 9.27 61.14 36.89
C SER A 1127 8.93 61.29 38.38
N ASP A 1128 8.09 62.27 38.72
CA ASP A 1128 7.82 62.60 40.13
C ASP A 1128 6.70 61.77 40.75
N TYR A 1129 5.74 61.29 39.95
CA TYR A 1129 4.60 60.49 40.41
C TYR A 1129 4.06 59.58 39.31
N ILE A 1130 3.41 58.49 39.73
CA ILE A 1130 2.53 57.66 38.90
C ILE A 1130 1.12 57.69 39.45
N ALA A 1131 0.13 57.67 38.57
CA ALA A 1131 -1.26 57.42 38.92
C ALA A 1131 -1.65 56.00 38.50
N LEU A 1132 -2.27 55.28 39.42
CA LEU A 1132 -2.82 53.95 39.26
C LEU A 1132 -4.32 54.09 39.12
N ASP A 1133 -4.84 53.77 37.94
CA ASP A 1133 -6.27 53.68 37.68
C ASP A 1133 -6.72 52.24 37.88
N VAL A 1134 -7.37 52.00 39.01
CA VAL A 1134 -7.79 50.68 39.47
C VAL A 1134 -9.31 50.61 39.43
N PHE A 1135 -9.86 49.93 38.43
CA PHE A 1135 -11.27 49.58 38.44
C PHE A 1135 -11.46 48.29 39.23
N SER A 1136 -12.43 48.23 40.14
CA SER A 1136 -12.78 46.99 40.84
C SER A 1136 -14.28 46.77 40.91
N GLU A 1137 -14.76 45.54 40.75
CA GLU A 1137 -16.15 45.18 41.02
C GLU A 1137 -16.45 44.98 42.52
N ASN A 1138 -15.42 44.93 43.39
CA ASN A 1138 -15.51 44.60 44.82
C ASN A 1138 -14.79 45.62 45.72
N VAL A 1139 -14.95 45.49 47.05
CA VAL A 1139 -14.25 46.35 48.04
C VAL A 1139 -13.25 45.48 48.79
N PHE A 1140 -11.97 45.86 48.79
CA PHE A 1140 -10.91 45.13 49.49
C PHE A 1140 -9.73 46.04 49.85
N ASN A 1141 -8.92 45.62 50.82
CA ASN A 1141 -7.64 46.29 51.08
C ASN A 1141 -6.58 45.70 50.16
N ALA A 1142 -5.88 46.56 49.43
CA ALA A 1142 -4.76 46.19 48.58
C ALA A 1142 -3.45 46.76 49.14
N ASN A 1143 -2.39 45.98 49.10
CA ASN A 1143 -1.05 46.45 49.34
C ASN A 1143 -0.34 46.70 48.01
N ILE A 1144 0.03 47.93 47.73
CA ILE A 1144 0.68 48.34 46.49
C ILE A 1144 2.16 48.56 46.76
N SER A 1145 3.02 47.85 46.04
CA SER A 1145 4.46 47.85 46.25
C SER A 1145 5.21 48.05 44.94
N ILE A 1146 6.35 48.75 44.99
CA ILE A 1146 7.27 48.90 43.85
C ILE A 1146 8.55 48.15 44.18
N TRP A 1147 9.05 47.39 43.21
CA TRP A 1147 10.21 46.52 43.31
C TRP A 1147 11.21 46.85 42.21
N THR A 1148 12.51 46.79 42.53
CA THR A 1148 13.55 46.80 41.50
C THR A 1148 13.54 45.47 40.74
N MET A 1149 14.15 45.43 39.56
CA MET A 1149 14.26 44.19 38.77
C MET A 1149 15.09 43.11 39.49
N GLU A 1150 15.93 43.49 40.46
CA GLU A 1150 16.70 42.59 41.32
C GLU A 1150 15.90 42.10 42.55
N GLY A 1151 14.59 42.34 42.60
CA GLY A 1151 13.70 41.84 43.65
C GLY A 1151 13.76 42.59 44.98
N ARG A 1152 14.28 43.83 44.99
CA ARG A 1152 14.29 44.68 46.19
C ARG A 1152 13.08 45.60 46.24
N GLN A 1153 12.31 45.55 47.32
CA GLN A 1153 11.19 46.47 47.53
C GLN A 1153 11.67 47.90 47.82
N VAL A 1154 11.18 48.87 47.06
CA VAL A 1154 11.53 50.30 47.18
C VAL A 1154 10.37 51.18 47.62
N LEU A 1155 9.12 50.72 47.46
CA LEU A 1155 7.93 51.41 47.95
C LEU A 1155 6.87 50.38 48.41
N ASN A 1156 6.10 50.73 49.44
CA ASN A 1156 4.99 49.92 49.95
C ASN A 1156 3.91 50.82 50.56
N GLU A 1157 2.70 50.78 50.05
CA GLU A 1157 1.55 51.51 50.59
C GLU A 1157 0.29 50.66 50.56
N THR A 1158 -0.47 50.66 51.67
CA THR A 1158 -1.75 49.96 51.75
C THR A 1158 -2.89 50.93 51.46
N HIS A 1159 -3.75 50.56 50.52
CA HIS A 1159 -4.89 51.35 50.07
C HIS A 1159 -6.18 50.53 50.14
N ASN A 1160 -7.30 51.20 50.40
CA ASN A 1160 -8.62 50.57 50.34
C ASN A 1160 -9.22 50.79 48.94
N ILE A 1161 -9.41 49.71 48.20
CA ILE A 1161 -9.96 49.72 46.84
C ILE A 1161 -11.48 49.60 46.95
N ASN A 1162 -12.21 50.60 46.46
CA ASN A 1162 -13.67 50.61 46.44
C ASN A 1162 -14.21 50.06 45.12
N LYS A 1163 -15.52 49.79 45.05
CA LYS A 1163 -16.18 49.41 43.79
C LYS A 1163 -16.10 50.56 42.77
N ARG A 1164 -15.94 50.20 41.49
CA ARG A 1164 -15.69 51.04 40.31
C ARG A 1164 -14.27 51.61 40.30
N GLN A 1165 -14.08 52.78 39.71
CA GLN A 1165 -12.79 53.37 39.42
C GLN A 1165 -12.17 54.02 40.67
N ASN A 1166 -10.92 53.68 40.97
CA ASN A 1166 -10.11 54.23 42.05
C ASN A 1166 -8.85 54.80 41.43
N LEU A 1167 -8.53 56.05 41.74
CA LEU A 1167 -7.31 56.69 41.27
C LEU A 1167 -6.35 56.87 42.45
N ILE A 1168 -5.21 56.18 42.41
CA ILE A 1168 -4.21 56.19 43.47
C ILE A 1168 -2.93 56.81 42.93
N SER A 1169 -2.43 57.88 43.56
CA SER A 1169 -1.17 58.50 43.16
C SER A 1169 -0.06 58.06 44.08
N LEU A 1170 1.03 57.54 43.52
CA LEU A 1170 2.24 57.21 44.25
C LEU A 1170 3.37 58.16 43.88
N ASN A 1171 4.13 58.60 44.87
CA ASN A 1171 5.29 59.46 44.66
C ASN A 1171 6.50 58.61 44.26
N THR A 1172 7.07 58.88 43.09
CA THR A 1172 8.24 58.18 42.55
C THR A 1172 9.50 59.06 42.50
N SER A 1173 9.43 60.31 42.97
CA SER A 1173 10.52 61.30 42.86
C SER A 1173 11.81 60.91 43.59
N SER A 1174 11.74 59.95 44.53
CA SER A 1174 12.89 59.42 45.25
C SER A 1174 13.48 58.14 44.65
N LEU A 1175 12.87 57.58 43.60
CA LEU A 1175 13.36 56.40 42.91
C LEU A 1175 14.42 56.80 41.87
N ALA A 1176 15.48 56.00 41.74
CA ALA A 1176 16.50 56.24 40.72
C ALA A 1176 15.93 55.92 39.32
N PRO A 1177 16.39 56.60 38.24
CA PRO A 1177 15.99 56.26 36.88
C PRO A 1177 16.28 54.79 36.57
N GLY A 1178 15.30 54.07 36.02
CA GLY A 1178 15.38 52.62 35.82
C GLY A 1178 14.03 51.94 35.61
N VAL A 1179 14.07 50.63 35.40
CA VAL A 1179 12.88 49.77 35.27
C VAL A 1179 12.54 49.19 36.64
N TYR A 1180 11.25 49.25 37.00
CA TYR A 1180 10.71 48.68 38.22
C TYR A 1180 9.45 47.87 37.91
N ALA A 1181 9.09 46.95 38.80
CA ALA A 1181 7.80 46.29 38.80
C ALA A 1181 6.92 46.90 39.90
N ILE A 1182 5.68 47.25 39.58
CA ILE A 1182 4.68 47.61 40.58
C ILE A 1182 3.66 46.49 40.73
N GLN A 1183 3.37 46.15 41.97
CA GLN A 1183 2.54 45.03 42.37
C GLN A 1183 1.38 45.52 43.22
N LEU A 1184 0.17 45.11 42.91
CA LEU A 1184 -1.03 45.27 43.72
C LEU A 1184 -1.42 43.90 44.27
N LEU A 1185 -1.19 43.69 45.56
CA LEU A 1185 -1.47 42.46 46.28
C LEU A 1185 -2.75 42.61 47.11
N SER A 1186 -3.63 41.62 47.07
CA SER A 1186 -4.79 41.50 47.95
C SER A 1186 -4.86 40.12 48.59
N GLU A 1187 -5.83 39.89 49.48
CA GLU A 1187 -6.10 38.54 50.03
C GLU A 1187 -6.51 37.53 48.95
N ASN A 1188 -6.95 37.99 47.77
CA ASN A 1188 -7.50 37.15 46.69
C ASN A 1188 -6.62 37.09 45.43
N GLY A 1189 -5.41 37.68 45.42
CA GLY A 1189 -4.54 37.66 44.25
C GLY A 1189 -3.52 38.81 44.17
N LEU A 1190 -2.69 38.79 43.13
CA LEU A 1190 -1.59 39.71 42.85
C LEU A 1190 -1.63 40.15 41.38
N ILE A 1191 -1.68 41.46 41.12
CA ILE A 1191 -1.50 42.04 39.78
C ILE A 1191 -0.14 42.73 39.72
N SER A 1192 0.67 42.48 38.69
CA SER A 1192 1.98 43.12 38.50
C SER A 1192 2.06 43.86 37.16
N LYS A 1193 2.68 45.04 37.12
CA LYS A 1193 2.96 45.80 35.89
C LYS A 1193 4.34 46.43 35.91
N LYS A 1194 4.95 46.57 34.74
CA LYS A 1194 6.24 47.26 34.55
C LYS A 1194 6.05 48.77 34.57
N ILE A 1195 6.90 49.49 35.30
CA ILE A 1195 7.02 50.95 35.26
C ILE A 1195 8.46 51.38 34.95
N ILE A 1196 8.61 52.47 34.21
CA ILE A 1196 9.90 53.07 33.87
C ILE A 1196 9.98 54.42 34.58
N ILE A 1197 11.00 54.64 35.40
CA ILE A 1197 11.28 55.92 36.05
C ILE A 1197 12.38 56.66 35.28
N GLN A 1198 12.16 57.95 34.96
CA GLN A 1198 13.07 58.82 34.21
C GLN A 1198 13.83 59.81 35.08
#